data_AF-A0A259FGN0-F1
#
_entry.id   AF-A0A259FGN0-F1
#
_cell.length_a   1.000
_cell.length_b   1.000
_cell.length_c   1.000
_cell.angle_alpha   90.00
_cell.angle_beta   90.00
_cell.angle_gamma   90.00
#
_symmetry.space_group_name_H-M   'P 1'
#
loop_
_entity.id
_entity.type
_entity.pdbx_description
1 polymer ?
#
loop_
_entity_poly.entity_id
_entity_poly.type
_entity_poly.pdbx_seq_one_letter_code
_entity_poly.pdbx_strand_id
1 'polypeptide(L)'
;MPSLLRCAAASASVTTPSPSASPGNSRGIAGSPARGSGSSCGASAPTCWAWPKTGCARHSTRSDFIKEAVMPQTTAERAARQRLDAMPDRIDLRDWYYQPSLSPLPDAYLACPLIPRSHILDQGREGACTGFALAAVANFLRTRRGLTGRVSPRMLYELARRYDEWPGEGYEGSSARGAIKAWMKHGVCFEQSWPHTCHGIANMTDAVIAEARMTPGGAYYRVKPQNVRDLHAALNETGILYATLMVHSGWADPGGGRHAPKVVVSVEGRRTPYRFPVIRRKGSADGGHAVALVGYTPQGFVIQNSWGPDWGRDGFAFLPYEDFLMHATDVWVAQLGVPVTMDLWAGDPAIDTAGIQRASRSIPLADIRPYVVDVANNGELSDSGEYWTTPADLARLFNDTLPVATRGWKKRRILLYLHGGLNSESASAKRIVALRDVMLENEIYPLHIMWESDFLSSVANLFKDLFTEADKLAGGGFLENLTEAKDRVLELTLARAGTRMWGEMKENAQLASAHPESLGAIQLVVQAVAAATQQLAPHDKSGWELHLVGHSAGSIFAAHALSLLADLGIPLKSVQFMAPAIRIDTFKQHVMPMVDAGTVPLPSLYLLSDKLEQGDSVGPYGKSLLYLVSNAFEGKRNVPLLGMQACLEADDDLQQRYTGQVDGRPALIVSAGIPVAEGEEDVALLRGTAVSHSHGGFDNDCATMNSILVRVLGGLPKRRFKPRDLNY
;
A
#
# COMPACT_ATOMS: atom_id res chain seq x y z
N MET A 1 -16.85 49.37 29.23
CA MET A 1 -16.90 50.64 28.48
C MET A 1 -15.50 50.94 27.98
N PRO A 2 -15.29 51.48 26.75
CA PRO A 2 -16.24 52.11 25.83
C PRO A 2 -16.38 51.43 24.46
N SER A 3 -17.36 51.95 23.72
CA SER A 3 -17.83 51.72 22.36
C SER A 3 -16.84 52.10 21.24
N LEU A 4 -17.03 51.53 20.03
CA LEU A 4 -17.33 52.27 18.77
C LEU A 4 -17.40 51.35 17.51
N LEU A 5 -18.61 51.31 16.92
CA LEU A 5 -19.01 51.39 15.49
C LEU A 5 -18.36 50.58 14.33
N ARG A 6 -19.20 49.67 13.77
CA ARG A 6 -19.73 49.53 12.37
C ARG A 6 -18.88 49.80 11.11
N CYS A 7 -18.89 48.83 10.18
CA CYS A 7 -19.18 48.95 8.73
C CYS A 7 -19.57 47.56 8.18
N ALA A 8 -20.84 47.31 7.81
CA ALA A 8 -21.40 47.39 6.45
C ALA A 8 -20.95 46.25 5.50
N ALA A 9 -21.80 45.22 5.34
CA ALA A 9 -21.70 44.22 4.27
C ALA A 9 -22.96 44.30 3.40
N ALA A 10 -22.76 44.66 2.13
CA ALA A 10 -23.80 44.75 1.12
C ALA A 10 -24.08 43.35 0.53
N SER A 11 -25.37 43.03 0.43
CA SER A 11 -25.93 41.84 -0.20
C SER A 11 -25.98 42.01 -1.72
N ALA A 12 -25.44 41.03 -2.45
CA ALA A 12 -25.70 40.84 -3.87
C ALA A 12 -26.27 39.44 -4.08
N SER A 13 -27.56 39.40 -4.40
CA SER A 13 -28.34 38.22 -4.79
C SER A 13 -28.11 37.94 -6.27
N VAL A 14 -27.65 36.73 -6.60
CA VAL A 14 -27.65 36.22 -7.97
C VAL A 14 -28.53 34.97 -8.02
N THR A 15 -29.63 35.14 -8.72
CA THR A 15 -30.65 34.16 -9.09
C THR A 15 -30.11 33.15 -10.10
N THR A 16 -30.30 31.86 -9.84
CA THR A 16 -30.07 30.76 -10.80
C THR A 16 -31.43 30.21 -11.26
N PRO A 17 -31.66 29.98 -12.58
CA PRO A 17 -32.88 29.38 -13.06
C PRO A 17 -32.79 27.85 -13.08
N SER A 18 -33.85 27.19 -12.61
CA SER A 18 -34.09 25.75 -12.77
C SER A 18 -34.65 25.44 -14.16
N PRO A 19 -34.35 24.28 -14.76
CA PRO A 19 -35.21 23.66 -15.75
C PRO A 19 -35.98 22.49 -15.14
N SER A 20 -37.27 22.48 -15.40
CA SER A 20 -38.24 21.46 -15.01
C SER A 20 -38.54 20.52 -16.19
N ALA A 21 -39.02 19.33 -15.81
CA ALA A 21 -39.98 18.47 -16.53
C ALA A 21 -39.47 17.50 -17.63
N SER A 22 -39.43 16.22 -17.24
CA SER A 22 -39.85 15.07 -18.06
C SER A 22 -41.32 15.23 -18.52
N PRO A 23 -41.75 14.52 -19.57
CA PRO A 23 -42.57 13.32 -19.32
C PRO A 23 -42.48 12.21 -20.39
N GLY A 24 -42.97 11.01 -20.04
CA GLY A 24 -43.57 10.10 -21.01
C GLY A 24 -43.07 8.65 -20.97
N ASN A 25 -43.60 7.84 -20.04
CA ASN A 25 -43.51 6.39 -20.09
C ASN A 25 -44.92 5.84 -20.38
N SER A 26 -45.09 5.15 -21.51
CA SER A 26 -46.35 4.48 -21.88
C SER A 26 -46.14 2.97 -21.93
N ARG A 27 -47.08 2.26 -21.30
CA ARG A 27 -47.20 0.79 -21.26
C ARG A 27 -47.80 0.27 -22.56
N GLY A 28 -47.42 -0.94 -22.97
CA GLY A 28 -48.35 -1.84 -23.65
C GLY A 28 -47.76 -2.97 -24.49
N ILE A 29 -48.21 -4.20 -24.16
CA ILE A 29 -48.55 -5.32 -25.10
C ILE A 29 -47.34 -6.18 -25.54
N ALA A 30 -47.10 -7.36 -24.96
CA ALA A 30 -47.73 -8.68 -25.18
C ALA A 30 -47.36 -9.35 -26.52
N GLY A 31 -46.80 -10.57 -26.46
CA GLY A 31 -46.60 -11.42 -27.64
C GLY A 31 -45.61 -12.58 -27.44
N SER A 32 -46.04 -13.67 -26.82
CA SER A 32 -45.65 -15.03 -27.23
C SER A 32 -46.86 -15.64 -27.95
N PRO A 33 -46.70 -16.60 -28.89
CA PRO A 33 -46.69 -17.99 -28.43
C PRO A 33 -45.97 -19.03 -29.34
N ALA A 34 -45.91 -20.25 -28.77
CA ALA A 34 -46.04 -21.57 -29.40
C ALA A 34 -44.85 -22.13 -30.21
N ARG A 35 -44.18 -23.19 -29.73
CA ARG A 35 -44.56 -24.63 -29.66
C ARG A 35 -44.35 -25.38 -30.98
N GLY A 36 -43.50 -26.40 -30.93
CA GLY A 36 -43.42 -27.52 -31.85
C GLY A 36 -43.03 -28.78 -31.09
N SER A 37 -43.92 -29.76 -31.11
CA SER A 37 -43.94 -31.02 -30.36
C SER A 37 -43.51 -32.23 -31.20
N GLY A 38 -43.13 -33.31 -30.53
CA GLY A 38 -43.14 -34.70 -31.02
C GLY A 38 -42.19 -35.53 -30.14
N SER A 39 -42.46 -36.76 -29.69
CA SER A 39 -43.46 -37.79 -29.95
C SER A 39 -43.15 -38.93 -28.94
N SER A 40 -44.07 -39.30 -28.02
CA SER A 40 -44.91 -40.52 -28.00
C SER A 40 -44.22 -41.90 -28.01
N CYS A 41 -44.57 -42.73 -27.01
CA CYS A 41 -45.00 -44.17 -27.04
C CYS A 41 -44.84 -44.74 -25.60
N GLY A 42 -45.87 -45.19 -24.88
CA GLY A 42 -46.66 -46.44 -25.02
C GLY A 42 -46.01 -47.54 -24.15
N ALA A 43 -46.60 -48.20 -23.14
CA ALA A 43 -47.79 -49.06 -23.09
C ALA A 43 -47.97 -49.55 -21.61
N SER A 44 -49.12 -49.37 -20.94
CA SER A 44 -50.19 -50.35 -20.60
C SER A 44 -49.83 -51.66 -19.83
N ALA A 45 -50.12 -51.65 -18.51
CA ALA A 45 -50.84 -52.63 -17.62
C ALA A 45 -50.45 -54.14 -17.58
N PRO A 46 -50.95 -55.03 -16.65
CA PRO A 46 -51.91 -54.84 -15.53
C PRO A 46 -51.64 -55.65 -14.20
N THR A 47 -52.41 -55.32 -13.15
CA THR A 47 -53.11 -56.17 -12.13
C THR A 47 -52.43 -57.23 -11.21
N CYS A 48 -52.74 -57.05 -9.90
CA CYS A 48 -53.35 -57.99 -8.93
C CYS A 48 -52.52 -58.72 -7.82
N TRP A 49 -52.80 -58.29 -6.57
CA TRP A 49 -53.09 -59.01 -5.30
C TRP A 49 -52.12 -60.03 -4.68
N ALA A 50 -51.77 -59.72 -3.41
CA ALA A 50 -51.78 -60.57 -2.20
C ALA A 50 -50.44 -60.68 -1.42
N TRP A 51 -50.50 -60.28 -0.14
CA TRP A 51 -49.52 -60.41 0.94
C TRP A 51 -49.70 -61.74 1.70
N PRO A 52 -48.89 -62.12 2.72
CA PRO A 52 -47.49 -61.76 3.09
C PRO A 52 -46.61 -62.98 3.50
N LYS A 53 -45.31 -62.77 3.76
CA LYS A 53 -44.66 -63.01 5.08
C LYS A 53 -43.12 -62.97 5.03
N THR A 54 -42.57 -62.14 5.93
CA THR A 54 -41.37 -62.30 6.77
C THR A 54 -39.99 -62.59 6.14
N GLY A 55 -39.00 -61.74 6.49
CA GLY A 55 -37.60 -62.18 6.58
C GLY A 55 -36.53 -61.11 6.36
N CYS A 56 -36.11 -60.49 7.46
CA CYS A 56 -34.82 -59.84 7.76
C CYS A 56 -33.77 -59.45 6.67
N ALA A 57 -33.20 -58.26 6.89
CA ALA A 57 -31.79 -57.87 6.76
C ALA A 57 -31.25 -57.18 5.48
N ARG A 58 -31.09 -55.85 5.62
CA ARG A 58 -30.00 -54.94 5.18
C ARG A 58 -29.43 -55.06 3.75
N HIS A 59 -29.64 -54.03 2.93
CA HIS A 59 -28.62 -53.05 2.47
C HIS A 59 -29.25 -51.94 1.59
N SER A 60 -28.91 -50.69 1.90
CA SER A 60 -28.69 -49.52 1.01
C SER A 60 -29.48 -49.39 -0.31
N THR A 61 -30.28 -48.32 -0.46
CA THR A 61 -29.96 -47.12 -1.29
C THR A 61 -31.10 -46.08 -1.27
N ARG A 62 -30.73 -44.80 -1.08
CA ARG A 62 -31.35 -43.50 -1.46
C ARG A 62 -32.62 -43.58 -2.34
N SER A 63 -33.65 -42.73 -2.20
CA SER A 63 -33.71 -41.33 -1.79
C SER A 63 -35.17 -40.90 -1.69
N ASP A 64 -35.57 -40.27 -0.58
CA ASP A 64 -36.79 -39.45 -0.55
C ASP A 64 -36.43 -38.08 0.00
N PHE A 65 -36.65 -37.07 -0.85
CA PHE A 65 -36.48 -35.65 -0.54
C PHE A 65 -37.54 -35.23 0.49
N ILE A 66 -37.21 -35.31 1.76
CA ILE A 66 -37.87 -34.52 2.80
C ILE A 66 -37.23 -33.13 2.73
N LYS A 67 -38.01 -32.13 2.31
CA LYS A 67 -37.70 -30.73 2.60
C LYS A 67 -37.73 -30.55 4.12
N GLU A 68 -36.57 -30.68 4.76
CA GLU A 68 -36.38 -30.23 6.13
C GLU A 68 -36.68 -28.73 6.17
N ALA A 69 -37.76 -28.37 6.85
CA ALA A 69 -37.98 -27.01 7.28
C ALA A 69 -36.81 -26.63 8.19
N VAL A 70 -35.97 -25.70 7.74
CA VAL A 70 -34.91 -25.12 8.56
C VAL A 70 -35.57 -24.46 9.75
N MET A 71 -35.47 -25.10 10.92
CA MET A 71 -35.86 -24.50 12.20
C MET A 71 -35.06 -23.19 12.39
N PRO A 72 -35.70 -22.08 12.77
CA PRO A 72 -34.98 -20.84 13.06
C PRO A 72 -34.01 -21.08 14.22
N GLN A 73 -32.71 -20.95 13.93
CA GLN A 73 -31.65 -21.12 14.93
C GLN A 73 -31.74 -20.03 16.00
N THR A 74 -31.44 -20.38 17.24
CA THR A 74 -31.42 -19.43 18.36
C THR A 74 -30.19 -18.51 18.26
N THR A 75 -30.28 -17.28 18.78
CA THR A 75 -29.19 -16.29 18.79
C THR A 75 -27.90 -16.85 19.43
N ALA A 76 -28.05 -17.70 20.45
CA ALA A 76 -26.95 -18.38 21.13
C ALA A 76 -26.20 -19.39 20.23
N GLU A 77 -26.91 -20.12 19.36
CA GLU A 77 -26.31 -21.05 18.40
C GLU A 77 -25.57 -20.34 17.26
N ARG A 78 -26.02 -19.15 16.87
CA ARG A 78 -25.32 -18.29 15.88
C ARG A 78 -24.05 -17.68 16.47
N ALA A 79 -24.07 -17.26 17.73
CA ALA A 79 -22.94 -16.63 18.39
C ALA A 79 -21.85 -17.65 18.83
N ALA A 80 -22.23 -18.88 19.17
CA ALA A 80 -21.29 -19.96 19.51
C ALA A 80 -20.48 -20.49 18.29
N ARG A 81 -20.79 -20.05 17.07
CA ARG A 81 -20.13 -20.45 15.81
C ARG A 81 -19.38 -19.30 15.13
N GLN A 82 -19.19 -18.17 15.81
CA GLN A 82 -18.42 -17.03 15.31
C GLN A 82 -16.91 -17.36 15.35
N ARG A 83 -16.16 -16.94 14.33
CA ARG A 83 -14.69 -16.98 14.33
C ARG A 83 -14.12 -15.75 15.05
N LEU A 84 -13.10 -15.97 15.89
CA LEU A 84 -12.60 -15.02 16.89
C LEU A 84 -11.09 -14.83 16.72
N ASP A 85 -10.73 -13.98 15.75
CA ASP A 85 -9.37 -13.91 15.22
C ASP A 85 -8.74 -12.50 15.31
N ALA A 86 -9.18 -11.65 16.24
CA ALA A 86 -8.48 -10.38 16.51
C ALA A 86 -7.16 -10.66 17.24
N MET A 87 -6.05 -10.07 16.78
CA MET A 87 -4.74 -10.25 17.39
C MET A 87 -4.35 -9.02 18.23
N PRO A 88 -3.70 -9.20 19.39
CA PRO A 88 -3.13 -8.08 20.14
C PRO A 88 -2.09 -7.30 19.32
N ASP A 89 -2.08 -5.97 19.43
CA ASP A 89 -1.09 -5.13 18.76
C ASP A 89 0.32 -5.41 19.34
N ARG A 90 1.34 -5.53 18.47
CA ARG A 90 2.75 -5.56 18.92
C ARG A 90 3.11 -4.26 19.64
N ILE A 91 4.05 -4.29 20.57
CA ILE A 91 4.52 -3.06 21.23
C ILE A 91 5.25 -2.20 20.18
N ASP A 92 4.71 -1.00 19.88
CA ASP A 92 5.37 0.02 19.06
C ASP A 92 5.53 1.28 19.92
N LEU A 93 6.79 1.70 20.12
CA LEU A 93 7.13 2.89 20.93
C LEU A 93 6.70 4.21 20.27
N ARG A 94 6.27 4.17 19.00
CA ARG A 94 5.80 5.34 18.24
C ARG A 94 4.30 5.60 18.38
N ASP A 95 3.54 4.71 19.02
CA ASP A 95 2.12 4.94 19.27
C ASP A 95 1.92 6.19 20.15
N TRP A 96 1.15 7.16 19.64
CA TRP A 96 0.80 8.34 20.43
C TRP A 96 -0.31 7.99 21.42
N TYR A 97 -0.04 8.19 22.70
CA TYR A 97 -1.05 8.01 23.74
C TYR A 97 -1.99 9.20 23.81
N TYR A 98 -3.27 8.91 23.99
CA TYR A 98 -4.30 9.92 24.13
C TYR A 98 -4.06 10.79 25.37
N GLN A 99 -4.26 12.10 25.22
CA GLN A 99 -4.21 13.07 26.31
C GLN A 99 -5.57 13.76 26.44
N PRO A 100 -6.29 13.59 27.57
CA PRO A 100 -7.60 14.18 27.79
C PRO A 100 -7.61 15.72 27.79
N SER A 101 -8.71 16.33 27.31
CA SER A 101 -8.91 17.80 27.30
C SER A 101 -9.28 18.44 28.64
N LEU A 102 -9.38 17.65 29.72
CA LEU A 102 -9.88 18.06 31.05
C LEU A 102 -11.33 18.59 31.07
N SER A 103 -12.14 18.27 30.06
CA SER A 103 -13.58 18.59 30.05
C SER A 103 -14.32 17.85 31.18
N PRO A 104 -15.32 18.47 31.84
CA PRO A 104 -16.17 17.78 32.83
C PRO A 104 -16.82 16.52 32.24
N LEU A 105 -16.82 15.44 33.02
CA LEU A 105 -17.36 14.14 32.62
C LEU A 105 -18.67 13.86 33.36
N PRO A 106 -19.73 13.39 32.68
CA PRO A 106 -20.93 12.89 33.34
C PRO A 106 -20.67 11.55 34.04
N ASP A 107 -21.49 11.17 35.03
CA ASP A 107 -21.40 9.86 35.70
C ASP A 107 -21.71 8.68 34.75
N ALA A 108 -22.48 8.95 33.69
CA ALA A 108 -22.77 7.99 32.64
C ALA A 108 -22.92 8.67 31.28
N TYR A 109 -22.41 8.01 30.24
CA TYR A 109 -22.51 8.45 28.85
C TYR A 109 -23.04 7.31 27.97
N LEU A 110 -23.87 7.61 26.97
CA LEU A 110 -24.41 6.61 26.05
C LEU A 110 -24.66 7.16 24.65
N ALA A 111 -23.94 6.60 23.67
CA ALA A 111 -24.06 6.91 22.26
C ALA A 111 -25.06 6.01 21.50
N CYS A 112 -25.53 4.91 22.11
CA CYS A 112 -26.52 3.99 21.52
C CYS A 112 -27.73 4.67 20.83
N PRO A 113 -28.35 5.73 21.39
CA PRO A 113 -29.50 6.39 20.75
C PRO A 113 -29.15 7.06 19.40
N LEU A 114 -27.87 7.36 19.17
CA LEU A 114 -27.36 7.99 17.95
C LEU A 114 -26.96 6.96 16.89
N ILE A 115 -26.98 5.67 17.24
CA ILE A 115 -26.60 4.56 16.36
C ILE A 115 -27.89 3.91 15.83
N PRO A 116 -28.23 4.09 14.55
CA PRO A 116 -29.42 3.46 14.00
C PRO A 116 -29.23 1.94 13.94
N ARG A 117 -30.33 1.18 14.03
CA ARG A 117 -30.29 -0.30 13.93
C ARG A 117 -29.62 -0.80 12.66
N SER A 118 -29.68 -0.02 11.56
CA SER A 118 -28.99 -0.32 10.31
C SER A 118 -27.46 -0.25 10.42
N HIS A 119 -26.88 0.39 11.44
CA HIS A 119 -25.43 0.46 11.65
C HIS A 119 -24.90 -0.67 12.56
N ILE A 120 -25.78 -1.59 12.99
CA ILE A 120 -25.38 -2.84 13.64
C ILE A 120 -25.07 -3.85 12.56
N LEU A 121 -23.79 -4.21 12.46
CA LEU A 121 -23.27 -5.09 11.41
C LEU A 121 -23.30 -6.56 11.85
N ASP A 122 -23.25 -7.48 10.89
CA ASP A 122 -23.15 -8.93 11.11
C ASP A 122 -21.97 -9.47 10.29
N GLN A 123 -20.90 -9.89 10.98
CA GLN A 123 -19.67 -10.43 10.36
C GLN A 123 -19.83 -11.88 9.85
N GLY A 124 -20.98 -12.51 10.11
CA GLY A 124 -21.26 -13.86 9.64
C GLY A 124 -20.42 -14.91 10.36
N ARG A 125 -19.50 -15.58 9.65
CA ARG A 125 -18.65 -16.65 10.20
C ARG A 125 -17.16 -16.37 10.01
N GLU A 126 -16.80 -15.21 9.52
CA GLU A 126 -15.42 -14.86 9.21
C GLU A 126 -14.76 -14.14 10.39
N GLY A 127 -13.44 -14.31 10.52
CA GLY A 127 -12.58 -13.59 11.46
C GLY A 127 -12.39 -12.09 11.12
N ALA A 128 -13.42 -11.42 10.60
CA ALA A 128 -13.36 -10.05 10.08
C ALA A 128 -13.68 -8.97 11.14
N CYS A 129 -13.72 -9.34 12.42
CA CYS A 129 -14.21 -8.49 13.51
C CYS A 129 -13.54 -7.11 13.57
N THR A 130 -12.24 -7.01 13.29
CA THR A 130 -11.48 -5.75 13.27
C THR A 130 -12.04 -4.73 12.26
N GLY A 131 -12.26 -5.15 11.01
CA GLY A 131 -12.85 -4.30 9.98
C GLY A 131 -14.30 -3.91 10.31
N PHE A 132 -15.07 -4.82 10.91
CA PHE A 132 -16.45 -4.58 11.31
C PHE A 132 -16.59 -3.61 12.48
N ALA A 133 -15.77 -3.77 13.52
CA ALA A 133 -15.77 -2.86 14.67
C ALA A 133 -15.22 -1.48 14.30
N LEU A 134 -14.21 -1.39 13.43
CA LEU A 134 -13.75 -0.09 12.91
C LEU A 134 -14.80 0.56 11.98
N ALA A 135 -15.54 -0.22 11.19
CA ALA A 135 -16.66 0.30 10.40
C ALA A 135 -17.77 0.88 11.29
N ALA A 136 -18.05 0.26 12.44
CA ALA A 136 -18.98 0.82 13.42
C ALA A 136 -18.52 2.20 13.94
N VAL A 137 -17.22 2.33 14.25
CA VAL A 137 -16.57 3.59 14.66
C VAL A 137 -16.69 4.65 13.56
N ALA A 138 -16.29 4.33 12.33
CA ALA A 138 -16.37 5.25 11.20
C ALA A 138 -17.82 5.68 10.90
N ASN A 139 -18.76 4.74 10.90
CA ASN A 139 -20.18 5.03 10.68
C ASN A 139 -20.75 5.96 11.76
N PHE A 140 -20.42 5.74 13.03
CA PHE A 140 -20.85 6.61 14.12
C PHE A 140 -20.29 8.04 13.95
N LEU A 141 -19.00 8.18 13.68
CA LEU A 141 -18.35 9.48 13.51
C LEU A 141 -18.93 10.25 12.31
N ARG A 142 -19.28 9.53 11.23
CA ARG A 142 -20.01 10.10 10.08
C ARG A 142 -21.40 10.57 10.45
N THR A 143 -22.19 9.74 11.14
CA THR A 143 -23.54 10.10 11.62
C THR A 143 -23.51 11.30 12.54
N ARG A 144 -22.49 11.43 13.40
CA ARG A 144 -22.31 12.60 14.28
C ARG A 144 -22.07 13.90 13.50
N ARG A 145 -21.57 13.82 12.25
CA ARG A 145 -21.45 14.95 11.31
C ARG A 145 -22.67 15.13 10.40
N GLY A 146 -23.74 14.36 10.59
CA GLY A 146 -24.93 14.38 9.73
C GLY A 146 -24.73 13.72 8.36
N LEU A 147 -23.67 12.93 8.17
CA LEU A 147 -23.39 12.22 6.93
C LEU A 147 -24.15 10.88 6.89
N THR A 148 -24.66 10.51 5.72
CA THR A 148 -25.48 9.31 5.48
C THR A 148 -24.69 8.21 4.77
N GLY A 149 -25.22 6.98 4.71
CA GLY A 149 -24.57 5.83 4.09
C GLY A 149 -23.67 5.05 5.06
N ARG A 150 -23.37 3.78 4.72
CA ARG A 150 -22.53 2.89 5.52
C ARG A 150 -21.21 2.62 4.82
N VAL A 151 -20.10 2.74 5.55
CA VAL A 151 -18.78 2.38 5.06
C VAL A 151 -18.64 0.87 4.93
N SER A 152 -17.75 0.43 4.05
CA SER A 152 -17.48 -0.99 3.81
C SER A 152 -16.62 -1.59 4.95
N PRO A 153 -17.16 -2.52 5.78
CA PRO A 153 -16.34 -3.28 6.73
C PRO A 153 -15.35 -4.23 6.05
N ARG A 154 -15.67 -4.69 4.83
CA ARG A 154 -14.82 -5.60 4.04
C ARG A 154 -13.53 -4.94 3.62
N MET A 155 -13.59 -3.76 2.98
CA MET A 155 -12.42 -2.95 2.66
C MET A 155 -11.52 -2.74 3.88
N LEU A 156 -12.07 -2.36 5.03
CA LEU A 156 -11.28 -2.15 6.25
C LEU A 156 -10.59 -3.45 6.70
N TYR A 157 -11.26 -4.59 6.62
CA TYR A 157 -10.68 -5.88 6.98
C TYR A 157 -9.58 -6.34 6.01
N GLU A 158 -9.82 -6.26 4.69
CA GLU A 158 -8.84 -6.66 3.67
C GLU A 158 -7.57 -5.80 3.75
N LEU A 159 -7.73 -4.49 3.99
CA LEU A 159 -6.58 -3.61 4.21
C LEU A 159 -5.93 -3.82 5.57
N ALA A 160 -6.70 -4.13 6.63
CA ALA A 160 -6.14 -4.41 7.94
C ALA A 160 -5.14 -5.56 7.90
N ARG A 161 -5.43 -6.62 7.12
CA ARG A 161 -4.54 -7.77 6.91
C ARG A 161 -3.21 -7.38 6.24
N ARG A 162 -3.23 -6.37 5.35
CA ARG A 162 -2.03 -5.89 4.64
C ARG A 162 -1.15 -5.00 5.50
N TYR A 163 -1.77 -4.16 6.33
CA TYR A 163 -1.06 -3.27 7.26
C TYR A 163 -0.70 -3.96 8.58
N ASP A 164 -0.97 -5.26 8.68
CA ASP A 164 -0.68 -6.01 9.88
C ASP A 164 0.81 -6.34 10.00
N GLU A 165 1.30 -6.42 11.22
CA GLU A 165 2.73 -6.57 11.53
C GLU A 165 3.14 -8.05 11.66
N TRP A 166 2.29 -8.97 11.19
CA TRP A 166 2.46 -10.42 11.27
C TRP A 166 2.84 -11.00 9.88
N PRO A 167 4.08 -11.47 9.69
CA PRO A 167 4.50 -12.07 8.43
C PRO A 167 3.83 -13.46 8.22
N GLY A 168 3.19 -13.65 7.07
CA GLY A 168 2.64 -14.94 6.61
C GLY A 168 1.23 -14.83 6.03
N GLU A 169 1.05 -15.22 4.76
CA GLU A 169 -0.22 -15.11 4.01
C GLU A 169 -1.34 -16.10 4.45
N GLY A 170 -1.11 -16.87 5.52
CA GLY A 170 -1.93 -18.03 5.89
C GLY A 170 -2.83 -17.89 7.12
N TYR A 171 -2.96 -16.71 7.75
CA TYR A 171 -3.82 -16.55 8.93
C TYR A 171 -5.14 -15.83 8.60
N GLU A 172 -6.24 -16.37 9.15
CA GLU A 172 -7.48 -15.62 9.29
C GLU A 172 -7.37 -14.74 10.54
N GLY A 173 -7.52 -13.42 10.38
CA GLY A 173 -7.43 -12.45 11.48
C GLY A 173 -6.76 -11.13 11.08
N SER A 174 -6.83 -10.12 11.94
CA SER A 174 -5.97 -8.92 11.83
C SER A 174 -5.83 -8.19 13.18
N SER A 175 -4.88 -7.25 13.28
CA SER A 175 -4.72 -6.37 14.44
C SER A 175 -5.59 -5.10 14.37
N ALA A 176 -5.79 -4.45 15.52
CA ALA A 176 -6.50 -3.17 15.61
C ALA A 176 -5.68 -2.04 14.96
N ARG A 177 -4.37 -2.03 15.20
CA ARG A 177 -3.46 -1.07 14.59
C ARG A 177 -3.44 -1.18 13.08
N GLY A 178 -3.39 -2.39 12.52
CA GLY A 178 -3.43 -2.61 11.07
C GLY A 178 -4.68 -1.97 10.44
N ALA A 179 -5.85 -2.18 11.06
CA ALA A 179 -7.11 -1.59 10.61
C ALA A 179 -7.11 -0.05 10.67
N ILE A 180 -6.57 0.53 11.75
CA ILE A 180 -6.45 1.99 11.87
C ILE A 180 -5.48 2.54 10.84
N LYS A 181 -4.27 1.97 10.71
CA LYS A 181 -3.27 2.39 9.71
C LYS A 181 -3.86 2.39 8.30
N ALA A 182 -4.58 1.32 7.95
CA ALA A 182 -5.29 1.20 6.69
C ALA A 182 -6.29 2.36 6.48
N TRP A 183 -7.14 2.64 7.48
CA TRP A 183 -8.13 3.71 7.37
C TRP A 183 -7.49 5.11 7.28
N MET A 184 -6.40 5.35 8.02
CA MET A 184 -5.67 6.61 7.98
C MET A 184 -5.03 6.88 6.62
N LYS A 185 -4.57 5.82 5.96
CA LYS A 185 -3.84 5.93 4.69
C LYS A 185 -4.75 5.96 3.47
N HIS A 186 -5.81 5.16 3.46
CA HIS A 186 -6.65 4.97 2.28
C HIS A 186 -8.05 5.57 2.42
N GLY A 187 -8.48 5.90 3.64
CA GLY A 187 -9.88 6.13 3.93
C GLY A 187 -10.71 4.85 3.81
N VAL A 188 -12.02 4.98 3.63
CA VAL A 188 -12.92 3.82 3.48
C VAL A 188 -14.07 4.13 2.54
N CYS A 189 -14.31 3.25 1.57
CA CYS A 189 -15.40 3.36 0.60
C CYS A 189 -16.76 2.97 1.22
N PHE A 190 -17.85 3.14 0.47
CA PHE A 190 -19.15 2.68 0.90
C PHE A 190 -19.31 1.16 0.72
N GLU A 191 -20.14 0.55 1.55
CA GLU A 191 -20.46 -0.88 1.50
C GLU A 191 -21.02 -1.32 0.14
N GLN A 192 -21.66 -0.42 -0.61
CA GLN A 192 -22.17 -0.70 -1.95
C GLN A 192 -21.04 -0.88 -2.97
N SER A 193 -19.95 -0.14 -2.82
CA SER A 193 -18.78 -0.16 -3.70
C SER A 193 -17.86 -1.34 -3.40
N TRP A 194 -17.82 -1.78 -2.14
CA TRP A 194 -17.13 -3.00 -1.73
C TRP A 194 -17.99 -3.83 -0.77
N PRO A 195 -18.91 -4.66 -1.30
CA PRO A 195 -19.79 -5.48 -0.50
C PRO A 195 -19.05 -6.53 0.33
N HIS A 196 -19.68 -6.98 1.42
CA HIS A 196 -19.11 -8.01 2.30
C HIS A 196 -18.73 -9.31 1.58
N THR A 197 -19.39 -9.65 0.48
CA THR A 197 -19.12 -10.86 -0.33
C THR A 197 -17.93 -10.74 -1.29
N CYS A 198 -17.36 -9.54 -1.46
CA CYS A 198 -16.27 -9.31 -2.41
C CYS A 198 -14.93 -9.38 -1.67
N HIS A 199 -14.15 -10.44 -1.94
CA HIS A 199 -12.90 -10.71 -1.25
C HIS A 199 -11.68 -10.30 -2.07
N GLY A 200 -10.61 -9.92 -1.37
CA GLY A 200 -9.30 -9.63 -1.96
C GLY A 200 -9.18 -8.25 -2.62
N ILE A 201 -7.92 -7.81 -2.74
CA ILE A 201 -7.55 -6.44 -3.15
C ILE A 201 -7.90 -6.11 -4.61
N ALA A 202 -8.22 -7.11 -5.42
CA ALA A 202 -8.67 -6.90 -6.81
C ALA A 202 -9.91 -5.98 -6.90
N ASN A 203 -10.69 -5.87 -5.82
CA ASN A 203 -11.84 -4.97 -5.73
C ASN A 203 -11.45 -3.50 -5.44
N MET A 204 -10.19 -3.22 -5.09
CA MET A 204 -9.68 -1.87 -4.86
C MET A 204 -9.38 -1.17 -6.18
N THR A 205 -10.43 -0.89 -6.93
CA THR A 205 -10.37 -0.12 -8.19
C THR A 205 -10.07 1.35 -7.92
N ASP A 206 -9.66 2.09 -8.96
CA ASP A 206 -9.37 3.53 -8.83
C ASP A 206 -10.61 4.32 -8.37
N ALA A 207 -11.82 3.88 -8.78
CA ALA A 207 -13.09 4.44 -8.31
C ALA A 207 -13.33 4.20 -6.81
N VAL A 208 -13.05 2.98 -6.33
CA VAL A 208 -13.13 2.64 -4.90
C VAL A 208 -12.12 3.45 -4.09
N ILE A 209 -10.90 3.62 -4.59
CA ILE A 209 -9.88 4.44 -3.93
C ILE A 209 -10.31 5.90 -3.86
N ALA A 210 -10.82 6.46 -4.96
CA ALA A 210 -11.30 7.84 -5.00
C ALA A 210 -12.48 8.05 -4.02
N GLU A 211 -13.43 7.12 -3.95
CA GLU A 211 -14.53 7.17 -2.99
C GLU A 211 -14.03 7.06 -1.54
N ALA A 212 -13.08 6.16 -1.28
CA ALA A 212 -12.54 5.96 0.05
C ALA A 212 -11.89 7.22 0.65
N ARG A 213 -11.22 8.02 -0.18
CA ARG A 213 -10.64 9.32 0.21
C ARG A 213 -11.67 10.33 0.71
N MET A 214 -12.94 10.14 0.41
CA MET A 214 -14.04 10.99 0.92
C MET A 214 -14.45 10.65 2.36
N THR A 215 -13.92 9.55 2.92
CA THR A 215 -14.08 9.18 4.32
C THR A 215 -12.72 8.84 4.95
N PRO A 216 -11.79 9.81 5.06
CA PRO A 216 -10.47 9.56 5.59
C PRO A 216 -10.50 9.40 7.12
N GLY A 217 -9.54 8.66 7.66
CA GLY A 217 -9.24 8.72 9.10
C GLY A 217 -8.62 10.08 9.48
N GLY A 218 -8.86 10.54 10.71
CA GLY A 218 -8.33 11.78 11.27
C GLY A 218 -7.23 11.53 12.31
N ALA A 219 -7.14 12.38 13.33
CA ALA A 219 -6.23 12.09 14.45
C ALA A 219 -6.64 10.79 15.15
N TYR A 220 -5.67 9.96 15.53
CA TYR A 220 -5.88 8.74 16.29
C TYR A 220 -4.84 8.58 17.39
N TYR A 221 -5.25 7.96 18.49
CA TYR A 221 -4.42 7.77 19.65
C TYR A 221 -4.73 6.45 20.33
N ARG A 222 -3.71 5.83 20.92
CA ARG A 222 -3.89 4.66 21.77
C ARG A 222 -4.34 5.12 23.16
N VAL A 223 -5.31 4.41 23.72
CA VAL A 223 -5.75 4.61 25.11
C VAL A 223 -5.39 3.34 25.88
N LYS A 224 -4.69 3.48 27.01
CA LYS A 224 -4.31 2.32 27.82
C LYS A 224 -5.59 1.69 28.41
N PRO A 225 -5.86 0.40 28.18
CA PRO A 225 -7.07 -0.24 28.73
C PRO A 225 -7.16 -0.11 30.26
N GLN A 226 -6.01 -0.11 30.95
CA GLN A 226 -5.93 0.01 32.41
C GLN A 226 -6.28 1.41 32.92
N ASN A 227 -6.24 2.45 32.07
CA ASN A 227 -6.60 3.81 32.45
C ASN A 227 -8.06 4.12 32.07
N VAL A 228 -8.98 3.62 32.89
CA VAL A 228 -10.44 3.81 32.70
C VAL A 228 -10.84 5.28 32.64
N ARG A 229 -10.12 6.15 33.35
CA ARG A 229 -10.39 7.61 33.37
C ARG A 229 -10.19 8.24 31.99
N ASP A 230 -9.13 7.84 31.29
CA ASP A 230 -8.86 8.32 29.93
C ASP A 230 -9.87 7.75 28.93
N LEU A 231 -10.32 6.50 29.13
CA LEU A 231 -11.38 5.90 28.32
C LEU A 231 -12.71 6.67 28.47
N HIS A 232 -13.06 7.10 29.68
CA HIS A 232 -14.24 7.95 29.91
C HIS A 232 -14.12 9.31 29.22
N ALA A 233 -12.96 9.96 29.33
CA ALA A 233 -12.71 11.22 28.65
C ALA A 233 -12.77 11.08 27.13
N ALA A 234 -12.13 10.06 26.57
CA ALA A 234 -12.13 9.80 25.14
C ALA A 234 -13.55 9.48 24.62
N LEU A 235 -14.35 8.70 25.35
CA LEU A 235 -15.76 8.47 25.05
C LEU A 235 -16.59 9.75 25.11
N ASN A 236 -16.35 10.62 26.09
CA ASN A 236 -17.07 11.87 26.19
C ASN A 236 -16.75 12.82 25.02
N GLU A 237 -15.49 12.86 24.59
CA GLU A 237 -15.03 13.74 23.51
C GLU A 237 -15.48 13.21 22.13
N THR A 238 -15.26 11.93 21.85
CA THR A 238 -15.46 11.33 20.52
C THR A 238 -16.76 10.55 20.37
N GLY A 239 -17.32 10.04 21.47
CA GLY A 239 -18.56 9.28 21.53
C GLY A 239 -18.42 7.78 21.30
N ILE A 240 -17.28 7.32 20.80
CA ILE A 240 -17.04 5.92 20.46
C ILE A 240 -15.54 5.59 20.56
N LEU A 241 -15.21 4.38 21.02
CA LEU A 241 -13.84 3.85 21.00
C LEU A 241 -13.80 2.53 20.26
N TYR A 242 -12.69 2.26 19.59
CA TYR A 242 -12.40 0.97 18.96
C TYR A 242 -11.57 0.12 19.93
N ALA A 243 -12.01 -1.11 20.25
CA ALA A 243 -11.34 -1.95 21.24
C ALA A 243 -11.21 -3.40 20.78
N THR A 244 -10.11 -4.04 21.17
CA THR A 244 -9.89 -5.49 21.07
C THR A 244 -9.74 -6.11 22.45
N LEU A 245 -10.19 -7.35 22.58
CA LEU A 245 -10.15 -8.10 23.83
C LEU A 245 -10.26 -9.61 23.59
N MET A 246 -9.76 -10.38 24.56
CA MET A 246 -10.00 -11.82 24.61
C MET A 246 -11.42 -12.10 25.09
N VAL A 247 -12.19 -12.90 24.36
CA VAL A 247 -13.58 -13.21 24.67
C VAL A 247 -13.77 -14.66 25.10
N HIS A 248 -14.71 -14.85 26.03
CA HIS A 248 -15.08 -16.13 26.61
C HIS A 248 -16.50 -16.55 26.17
N SER A 249 -16.89 -17.80 26.43
CA SER A 249 -18.18 -18.36 25.97
C SER A 249 -19.45 -17.59 26.40
N GLY A 250 -19.37 -16.84 27.51
CA GLY A 250 -20.45 -15.96 27.97
C GLY A 250 -20.85 -14.82 27.03
N TRP A 251 -20.03 -14.49 26.02
CA TRP A 251 -20.38 -13.54 24.98
C TRP A 251 -21.47 -14.05 24.04
N ALA A 252 -21.59 -15.38 23.88
CA ALA A 252 -22.52 -15.97 22.93
C ALA A 252 -23.98 -15.64 23.25
N ASP A 253 -24.31 -15.49 24.53
CA ASP A 253 -25.67 -15.21 24.97
C ASP A 253 -25.70 -14.33 26.24
N PRO A 254 -25.40 -13.02 26.11
CA PRO A 254 -25.35 -12.12 27.26
C PRO A 254 -26.72 -11.94 27.93
N GLY A 255 -27.81 -12.37 27.28
CA GLY A 255 -29.18 -12.20 27.72
C GLY A 255 -29.96 -13.51 27.89
N GLY A 256 -29.27 -14.65 27.95
CA GLY A 256 -29.83 -16.01 27.88
C GLY A 256 -30.71 -16.41 29.05
N GLY A 257 -31.91 -15.84 29.13
CA GLY A 257 -32.93 -16.21 30.10
C GLY A 257 -33.81 -15.03 30.53
N ARG A 258 -35.08 -15.32 30.86
CA ARG A 258 -36.03 -14.31 31.38
C ARG A 258 -35.52 -13.60 32.66
N HIS A 259 -34.57 -14.20 33.36
CA HIS A 259 -33.97 -13.73 34.62
C HIS A 259 -32.52 -13.23 34.45
N ALA A 260 -32.02 -13.08 33.22
CA ALA A 260 -30.66 -12.56 33.01
C ALA A 260 -30.52 -11.15 33.63
N PRO A 261 -29.45 -10.89 34.39
CA PRO A 261 -29.24 -9.58 35.01
C PRO A 261 -29.15 -8.51 33.92
N LYS A 262 -29.78 -7.37 34.19
CA LYS A 262 -29.76 -6.20 33.30
C LYS A 262 -29.26 -5.00 34.07
N VAL A 263 -28.33 -4.26 33.50
CA VAL A 263 -27.93 -2.95 34.04
C VAL A 263 -28.89 -1.90 33.51
N VAL A 264 -29.43 -1.11 34.44
CA VAL A 264 -30.29 0.03 34.14
C VAL A 264 -29.38 1.26 34.00
N VAL A 265 -29.32 1.84 32.80
CA VAL A 265 -28.50 3.01 32.51
C VAL A 265 -29.41 4.22 32.35
N SER A 266 -29.30 5.16 33.28
CA SER A 266 -29.94 6.47 33.22
C SER A 266 -28.95 7.47 32.67
N VAL A 267 -29.35 8.24 31.65
CA VAL A 267 -28.54 9.32 31.08
C VAL A 267 -29.25 10.63 31.39
N GLU A 268 -28.48 11.64 31.77
CA GLU A 268 -29.00 12.95 32.17
C GLU A 268 -29.92 13.54 31.08
N GLY A 269 -31.06 14.09 31.49
CA GLY A 269 -32.08 14.64 30.58
C GLY A 269 -33.03 13.61 29.94
N ARG A 270 -32.86 12.29 30.16
CA ARG A 270 -33.75 11.25 29.60
C ARG A 270 -34.74 10.70 30.65
N ARG A 271 -36.04 10.68 30.29
CA ARG A 271 -37.12 10.19 31.18
C ARG A 271 -37.18 8.67 31.32
N THR A 272 -36.66 7.91 30.35
CA THR A 272 -36.75 6.44 30.32
C THR A 272 -35.36 5.82 30.30
N PRO A 273 -35.02 4.96 31.26
CA PRO A 273 -33.69 4.36 31.34
C PRO A 273 -33.53 3.21 30.34
N TYR A 274 -32.29 2.98 29.93
CA TYR A 274 -31.89 1.82 29.14
C TYR A 274 -31.69 0.61 30.02
N ARG A 275 -31.90 -0.59 29.47
CA ARG A 275 -31.71 -1.87 30.16
C ARG A 275 -30.90 -2.79 29.27
N PHE A 276 -29.64 -3.02 29.59
CA PHE A 276 -28.74 -3.83 28.77
C PHE A 276 -28.52 -5.21 29.40
N PRO A 277 -28.52 -6.30 28.61
CA PRO A 277 -28.06 -7.59 29.08
C PRO A 277 -26.57 -7.50 29.47
N VAL A 278 -26.17 -8.21 30.51
CA VAL A 278 -24.79 -8.20 31.03
C VAL A 278 -24.02 -9.39 30.49
N ILE A 279 -22.88 -9.13 29.86
CA ILE A 279 -21.92 -10.17 29.50
C ILE A 279 -21.37 -10.76 30.79
N ARG A 280 -21.56 -12.07 30.97
CA ARG A 280 -21.11 -12.78 32.17
C ARG A 280 -19.97 -13.71 31.81
N ARG A 281 -18.85 -13.57 32.50
CA ARG A 281 -17.71 -14.46 32.34
C ARG A 281 -18.09 -15.93 32.50
N LYS A 282 -17.74 -16.74 31.49
CA LYS A 282 -17.98 -18.18 31.46
C LYS A 282 -16.92 -18.88 30.60
N GLY A 283 -16.22 -19.85 31.18
CA GLY A 283 -15.14 -20.57 30.52
C GLY A 283 -13.85 -19.76 30.43
N SER A 284 -12.89 -20.26 29.65
CA SER A 284 -11.65 -19.57 29.29
C SER A 284 -11.89 -18.51 28.21
N ALA A 285 -10.97 -17.54 28.13
CA ALA A 285 -11.01 -16.42 27.17
C ALA A 285 -9.89 -16.63 26.14
N ASP A 286 -10.14 -17.51 25.17
CA ASP A 286 -9.10 -18.01 24.26
C ASP A 286 -9.22 -17.47 22.82
N GLY A 287 -10.29 -16.73 22.50
CA GLY A 287 -10.49 -16.12 21.19
C GLY A 287 -10.40 -14.60 21.24
N GLY A 288 -9.73 -13.96 20.27
CA GLY A 288 -9.65 -12.51 20.21
C GLY A 288 -10.83 -11.91 19.45
N HIS A 289 -11.38 -10.81 19.94
CA HIS A 289 -12.51 -10.12 19.29
C HIS A 289 -12.34 -8.61 19.30
N ALA A 290 -12.91 -7.94 18.29
CA ALA A 290 -12.94 -6.49 18.19
C ALA A 290 -14.37 -5.95 18.29
N VAL A 291 -14.56 -4.87 19.04
CA VAL A 291 -15.86 -4.22 19.30
C VAL A 291 -15.71 -2.70 19.35
N ALA A 292 -16.84 -2.00 19.38
CA ALA A 292 -16.86 -0.58 19.69
C ALA A 292 -17.41 -0.32 21.11
N LEU A 293 -16.71 0.47 21.92
CA LEU A 293 -17.25 0.99 23.18
C LEU A 293 -18.09 2.23 22.85
N VAL A 294 -19.35 2.25 23.27
CA VAL A 294 -20.34 3.28 22.90
C VAL A 294 -20.95 3.97 24.12
N GLY A 295 -20.41 3.73 25.30
CA GLY A 295 -20.92 4.30 26.53
C GLY A 295 -20.21 3.76 27.77
N TYR A 296 -20.38 4.45 28.88
CA TYR A 296 -19.89 4.03 30.18
C TYR A 296 -20.88 4.39 31.29
N THR A 297 -20.69 3.72 32.42
CA THR A 297 -21.38 3.91 33.69
C THR A 297 -20.38 3.75 34.83
N PRO A 298 -20.74 3.97 36.10
CA PRO A 298 -19.85 3.65 37.21
C PRO A 298 -19.48 2.15 37.32
N GLN A 299 -20.21 1.25 36.66
CA GLN A 299 -20.02 -0.21 36.77
C GLN A 299 -19.34 -0.87 35.58
N GLY A 300 -19.26 -0.20 34.43
CA GLY A 300 -18.73 -0.80 33.20
C GLY A 300 -19.09 -0.04 31.92
N PHE A 301 -18.70 -0.63 30.80
CA PHE A 301 -18.92 -0.09 29.46
C PHE A 301 -20.18 -0.67 28.81
N VAL A 302 -20.76 0.11 27.89
CA VAL A 302 -21.73 -0.41 26.91
C VAL A 302 -20.99 -0.61 25.59
N ILE A 303 -21.14 -1.79 24.99
CA ILE A 303 -20.46 -2.14 23.75
C ILE A 303 -21.46 -2.33 22.61
N GLN A 304 -21.02 -2.02 21.40
CA GLN A 304 -21.65 -2.44 20.15
C GLN A 304 -20.87 -3.61 19.57
N ASN A 305 -21.57 -4.71 19.27
CA ASN A 305 -20.99 -5.90 18.66
C ASN A 305 -21.33 -6.01 17.17
N SER A 306 -20.66 -6.92 16.46
CA SER A 306 -20.78 -7.20 15.03
C SER A 306 -21.43 -8.57 14.74
N TRP A 307 -22.30 -9.06 15.64
CA TRP A 307 -23.03 -10.33 15.47
C TRP A 307 -24.51 -10.12 15.15
N GLY A 308 -24.82 -8.99 14.51
CA GLY A 308 -26.16 -8.62 14.09
C GLY A 308 -27.02 -7.98 15.18
N PRO A 309 -28.15 -7.38 14.79
CA PRO A 309 -29.01 -6.59 15.67
C PRO A 309 -29.82 -7.43 16.66
N ASP A 310 -29.85 -8.74 16.50
CA ASP A 310 -30.58 -9.65 17.40
C ASP A 310 -29.69 -10.16 18.55
N TRP A 311 -28.38 -9.88 18.51
CA TRP A 311 -27.49 -10.16 19.61
C TRP A 311 -27.64 -9.11 20.74
N GLY A 312 -27.68 -9.57 21.98
CA GLY A 312 -27.86 -8.72 23.15
C GLY A 312 -29.18 -7.93 23.10
N ARG A 313 -29.10 -6.61 23.27
CA ARG A 313 -30.21 -5.68 23.04
C ARG A 313 -29.86 -4.83 21.82
N ASP A 314 -30.49 -5.11 20.69
CA ASP A 314 -30.31 -4.34 19.46
C ASP A 314 -28.84 -4.27 19.00
N GLY A 315 -28.03 -5.31 19.24
CA GLY A 315 -26.59 -5.33 18.97
C GLY A 315 -25.70 -4.84 20.11
N PHE A 316 -26.29 -4.42 21.23
CA PHE A 316 -25.58 -3.87 22.38
C PHE A 316 -25.63 -4.76 23.61
N ALA A 317 -24.58 -4.72 24.42
CA ALA A 317 -24.55 -5.36 25.73
C ALA A 317 -23.70 -4.56 26.71
N PHE A 318 -23.83 -4.89 28.00
CA PHE A 318 -23.05 -4.30 29.07
C PHE A 318 -21.85 -5.18 29.41
N LEU A 319 -20.65 -4.59 29.44
CA LEU A 319 -19.39 -5.22 29.79
C LEU A 319 -18.87 -4.65 31.12
N PRO A 320 -18.86 -5.42 32.21
CA PRO A 320 -18.32 -4.98 33.50
C PRO A 320 -16.84 -4.57 33.42
N TYR A 321 -16.41 -3.60 34.24
CA TYR A 321 -14.99 -3.17 34.26
C TYR A 321 -14.03 -4.28 34.61
N GLU A 322 -14.42 -5.18 35.51
CA GLU A 322 -13.59 -6.34 35.91
C GLU A 322 -13.27 -7.25 34.71
N ASP A 323 -14.25 -7.47 33.84
CA ASP A 323 -14.13 -8.32 32.66
C ASP A 323 -13.31 -7.61 31.58
N PHE A 324 -13.61 -6.33 31.35
CA PHE A 324 -12.85 -5.49 30.43
C PHE A 324 -11.37 -5.37 30.82
N LEU A 325 -11.04 -5.04 32.07
CA LEU A 325 -9.66 -4.83 32.51
C LEU A 325 -8.83 -6.11 32.47
N MET A 326 -9.46 -7.27 32.61
CA MET A 326 -8.79 -8.58 32.55
C MET A 326 -8.45 -8.99 31.11
N HIS A 327 -9.26 -8.59 30.15
CA HIS A 327 -9.22 -9.16 28.80
C HIS A 327 -8.95 -8.16 27.68
N ALA A 328 -9.09 -6.85 27.91
CA ALA A 328 -8.81 -5.83 26.92
C ALA A 328 -7.32 -5.82 26.55
N THR A 329 -7.06 -5.90 25.25
CA THR A 329 -5.71 -5.89 24.69
C THR A 329 -5.39 -4.49 24.19
N ASP A 330 -6.21 -3.93 23.30
CA ASP A 330 -5.97 -2.62 22.68
C ASP A 330 -7.22 -1.76 22.68
N VAL A 331 -7.03 -0.46 22.90
CA VAL A 331 -8.09 0.53 22.71
C VAL A 331 -7.54 1.72 21.96
N TRP A 332 -8.32 2.18 20.99
CA TRP A 332 -7.99 3.29 20.13
C TRP A 332 -9.14 4.28 20.09
N VAL A 333 -8.78 5.56 20.16
CA VAL A 333 -9.67 6.68 19.86
C VAL A 333 -9.27 7.26 18.51
N ALA A 334 -10.25 7.53 17.65
CA ALA A 334 -10.01 8.11 16.35
C ALA A 334 -11.04 9.19 16.03
N GLN A 335 -10.65 10.14 15.19
CA GLN A 335 -11.53 11.12 14.59
C GLN A 335 -11.78 10.76 13.12
N LEU A 336 -12.90 11.22 12.58
CA LEU A 336 -13.08 11.25 11.14
C LEU A 336 -12.21 12.38 10.57
N GLY A 337 -11.43 12.11 9.54
CA GLY A 337 -10.65 13.13 8.85
C GLY A 337 -11.55 14.11 8.09
N VAL A 338 -10.94 15.13 7.50
CA VAL A 338 -11.60 16.00 6.53
C VAL A 338 -11.04 15.63 5.16
N PRO A 339 -11.88 15.31 4.16
CA PRO A 339 -11.40 15.09 2.80
C PRO A 339 -10.64 16.32 2.32
N VAL A 340 -9.34 16.16 2.07
CA VAL A 340 -8.52 17.23 1.52
C VAL A 340 -8.44 16.99 0.02
N THR A 341 -9.19 17.76 -0.76
CA THR A 341 -9.01 17.83 -2.21
C THR A 341 -7.81 18.74 -2.48
N MET A 342 -6.62 18.15 -2.47
CA MET A 342 -5.46 18.79 -3.06
C MET A 342 -5.18 18.10 -4.37
N ASP A 343 -5.21 18.89 -5.43
CA ASP A 343 -4.59 18.46 -6.66
C ASP A 343 -3.07 18.60 -6.46
N LEU A 344 -2.40 17.49 -6.15
CA LEU A 344 -0.92 17.42 -6.11
C LEU A 344 -0.28 17.91 -7.42
N TRP A 345 -1.09 18.04 -8.46
CA TRP A 345 -0.76 18.31 -9.85
C TRP A 345 -1.39 19.60 -10.37
N ALA A 346 -2.15 20.35 -9.55
CA ALA A 346 -2.61 21.67 -9.93
C ALA A 346 -1.38 22.56 -10.01
N GLY A 347 -0.97 22.86 -11.24
CA GLY A 347 0.04 23.84 -11.53
C GLY A 347 -0.48 25.23 -11.20
N ASP A 348 -0.51 25.59 -9.91
CA ASP A 348 -0.56 26.99 -9.53
C ASP A 348 0.89 27.51 -9.42
N PRO A 349 1.41 28.21 -10.44
CA PRO A 349 2.76 28.77 -10.41
C PRO A 349 2.94 29.83 -9.31
N ALA A 350 1.87 30.29 -8.65
CA ALA A 350 1.92 31.29 -7.58
C ALA A 350 2.10 30.71 -6.16
N ILE A 351 2.02 29.39 -5.96
CA ILE A 351 2.16 28.78 -4.62
C ILE A 351 3.60 28.29 -4.40
N ASP A 352 4.40 29.15 -3.77
CA ASP A 352 5.83 28.97 -3.43
C ASP A 352 6.12 27.93 -2.32
N THR A 353 5.30 26.88 -2.19
CA THR A 353 5.44 25.84 -1.14
C THR A 353 5.26 24.39 -1.63
N ALA A 354 5.07 24.17 -2.94
CA ALA A 354 4.74 22.86 -3.51
C ALA A 354 5.83 21.77 -3.35
N GLY A 355 7.11 22.13 -3.24
CA GLY A 355 8.19 21.16 -3.00
C GLY A 355 8.20 20.61 -1.56
N ILE A 356 8.11 21.51 -0.57
CA ILE A 356 8.15 21.15 0.86
C ILE A 356 6.87 20.43 1.31
N GLN A 357 5.72 20.74 0.72
CA GLN A 357 4.45 20.08 1.05
C GLN A 357 4.29 18.67 0.44
N ARG A 358 5.04 18.33 -0.63
CA ARG A 358 5.09 16.96 -1.20
C ARG A 358 5.97 16.03 -0.35
N ALA A 359 6.96 16.58 0.36
CA ALA A 359 7.92 15.82 1.15
C ALA A 359 7.37 15.32 2.52
N SER A 360 6.27 15.86 3.05
CA SER A 360 5.77 15.54 4.40
C SER A 360 4.49 14.70 4.44
N ARG A 361 3.92 14.32 3.30
CA ARG A 361 2.63 13.60 3.22
C ARG A 361 2.81 12.18 2.69
N SER A 362 2.02 11.25 3.20
CA SER A 362 1.81 9.95 2.56
C SER A 362 1.18 10.18 1.19
N ILE A 363 1.84 9.72 0.12
CA ILE A 363 1.33 9.83 -1.23
C ILE A 363 0.29 8.72 -1.41
N PRO A 364 -0.96 9.03 -1.82
CA PRO A 364 -1.95 8.00 -2.06
C PRO A 364 -1.56 7.06 -3.20
N LEU A 365 -1.79 5.74 -3.05
CA LEU A 365 -1.47 4.76 -4.09
C LEU A 365 -2.05 5.14 -5.45
N ALA A 366 -3.34 5.51 -5.54
CA ALA A 366 -3.94 5.85 -6.84
C ALA A 366 -3.29 7.05 -7.56
N ASP A 367 -2.49 7.88 -6.88
CA ASP A 367 -1.79 8.99 -7.54
C ASP A 367 -0.51 8.52 -8.25
N ILE A 368 0.09 7.41 -7.79
CA ILE A 368 1.30 6.83 -8.39
C ILE A 368 1.05 5.51 -9.12
N ARG A 369 -0.08 4.84 -8.89
CA ARG A 369 -0.45 3.53 -9.45
C ARG A 369 -0.30 3.45 -10.99
N PRO A 370 -0.62 4.49 -11.77
CA PRO A 370 -0.35 4.48 -13.21
C PRO A 370 1.13 4.42 -13.61
N TYR A 371 2.04 4.73 -12.69
CA TYR A 371 3.44 5.00 -12.97
C TYR A 371 4.39 4.06 -12.21
N VAL A 372 3.88 3.07 -11.49
CA VAL A 372 4.68 2.16 -10.67
C VAL A 372 4.32 0.70 -10.93
N VAL A 373 5.35 -0.14 -11.00
CA VAL A 373 5.26 -1.58 -10.79
C VAL A 373 6.05 -1.87 -9.53
N ASP A 374 5.34 -2.40 -8.54
CA ASP A 374 5.90 -2.71 -7.24
C ASP A 374 6.27 -4.19 -7.16
N VAL A 375 7.46 -4.49 -6.64
CA VAL A 375 8.09 -5.81 -6.67
C VAL A 375 8.52 -6.20 -5.26
N ALA A 376 8.07 -7.35 -4.78
CA ALA A 376 8.39 -7.86 -3.45
C ALA A 376 9.53 -8.90 -3.49
N ASN A 377 9.67 -9.63 -2.39
CA ASN A 377 10.56 -10.78 -2.29
C ASN A 377 10.28 -11.83 -3.37
N ASN A 378 11.30 -12.61 -3.71
CA ASN A 378 11.29 -13.56 -4.82
C ASN A 378 11.07 -12.88 -6.19
N GLY A 379 11.18 -11.55 -6.27
CA GLY A 379 10.98 -10.81 -7.51
C GLY A 379 9.54 -10.84 -8.04
N GLU A 380 8.57 -11.25 -7.22
CA GLU A 380 7.15 -11.26 -7.56
C GLU A 380 6.54 -9.86 -7.42
N LEU A 381 5.32 -9.65 -7.93
CA LEU A 381 4.62 -8.38 -7.68
C LEU A 381 4.31 -8.23 -6.19
N SER A 382 4.53 -7.06 -5.62
CA SER A 382 4.18 -6.82 -4.22
C SER A 382 2.67 -6.84 -4.02
N ASP A 383 2.24 -7.53 -2.97
CA ASP A 383 0.89 -7.52 -2.44
C ASP A 383 0.81 -7.12 -0.95
N SER A 384 1.92 -6.68 -0.36
CA SER A 384 2.02 -6.16 1.01
C SER A 384 2.36 -4.67 1.00
N GLY A 385 2.92 -4.12 2.08
CA GLY A 385 3.55 -2.80 2.02
C GLY A 385 2.64 -1.56 1.97
N GLU A 386 3.30 -0.42 1.72
CA GLU A 386 2.68 0.89 1.58
C GLU A 386 1.92 1.06 0.25
N TYR A 387 2.45 0.44 -0.80
CA TYR A 387 1.96 0.37 -2.17
C TYR A 387 1.99 -1.08 -2.64
N TRP A 388 1.32 -1.40 -3.75
CA TRP A 388 1.31 -2.75 -4.29
C TRP A 388 0.93 -2.70 -5.77
N THR A 389 1.19 -3.79 -6.49
CA THR A 389 0.80 -3.93 -7.90
C THR A 389 0.15 -5.29 -8.13
N THR A 390 -1.02 -5.31 -8.76
CA THR A 390 -1.69 -6.57 -9.12
C THR A 390 -1.56 -6.87 -10.62
N PRO A 391 -1.73 -8.13 -11.06
CA PRO A 391 -1.81 -8.45 -12.49
C PRO A 391 -2.91 -7.66 -13.23
N ALA A 392 -4.02 -7.36 -12.56
CA ALA A 392 -5.09 -6.51 -13.10
C ALA A 392 -4.64 -5.06 -13.30
N ASP A 393 -3.71 -4.58 -12.47
CA ASP A 393 -3.10 -3.25 -12.64
C ASP A 393 -2.18 -3.21 -13.84
N LEU A 394 -1.37 -4.25 -14.06
CA LEU A 394 -0.57 -4.36 -15.28
C LEU A 394 -1.45 -4.39 -16.53
N ALA A 395 -2.52 -5.19 -16.51
CA ALA A 395 -3.47 -5.22 -17.62
C ALA A 395 -4.11 -3.84 -17.89
N ARG A 396 -4.57 -3.15 -16.84
CA ARG A 396 -5.15 -1.79 -16.95
C ARG A 396 -4.12 -0.78 -17.45
N LEU A 397 -2.88 -0.84 -16.94
CA LEU A 397 -1.78 0.03 -17.32
C LEU A 397 -1.55 -0.02 -18.82
N PHE A 398 -1.38 -1.22 -19.40
CA PHE A 398 -1.02 -1.37 -20.80
C PHE A 398 -2.22 -1.30 -21.76
N ASN A 399 -3.43 -1.70 -21.35
CA ASN A 399 -4.61 -1.67 -22.22
C ASN A 399 -5.36 -0.33 -22.20
N ASP A 400 -5.37 0.37 -21.06
CA ASP A 400 -6.19 1.56 -20.87
C ASP A 400 -5.34 2.81 -20.59
N THR A 401 -4.50 2.76 -19.55
CA THR A 401 -3.85 3.95 -19.02
C THR A 401 -2.78 4.52 -19.96
N LEU A 402 -1.85 3.69 -20.44
CA LEU A 402 -0.81 4.08 -21.38
C LEU A 402 -1.38 4.60 -22.72
N PRO A 403 -2.33 3.90 -23.37
CA PRO A 403 -2.94 4.40 -24.60
C PRO A 403 -3.67 5.74 -24.44
N VAL A 404 -4.33 5.97 -23.30
CA VAL A 404 -4.98 7.26 -23.01
C VAL A 404 -3.95 8.36 -22.76
N ALA A 405 -2.95 8.10 -21.92
CA ALA A 405 -1.93 9.09 -21.54
C ALA A 405 -1.04 9.52 -22.72
N THR A 406 -0.78 8.61 -23.67
CA THR A 406 0.09 8.85 -24.82
C THR A 406 -0.67 9.29 -26.09
N ARG A 407 -1.98 9.56 -25.97
CA ARG A 407 -2.82 9.95 -27.11
C ARG A 407 -2.33 11.27 -27.71
N GLY A 408 -2.02 11.24 -29.01
CA GLY A 408 -1.57 12.41 -29.77
C GLY A 408 -0.07 12.70 -29.70
N TRP A 409 0.72 11.89 -28.99
CA TRP A 409 2.18 12.03 -28.97
C TRP A 409 2.77 11.63 -30.32
N LYS A 410 3.86 12.32 -30.73
CA LYS A 410 4.56 12.00 -31.98
C LYS A 410 5.29 10.66 -31.90
N LYS A 411 5.85 10.36 -30.74
CA LYS A 411 6.49 9.08 -30.40
C LYS A 411 6.10 8.69 -28.98
N ARG A 412 5.73 7.42 -28.79
CA ARG A 412 5.32 6.90 -27.48
C ARG A 412 6.54 6.32 -26.78
N ARG A 413 7.25 7.15 -26.01
CA ARG A 413 8.44 6.71 -25.26
C ARG A 413 8.02 6.20 -23.89
N ILE A 414 8.36 4.95 -23.59
CA ILE A 414 8.25 4.38 -22.24
C ILE A 414 9.65 4.39 -21.64
N LEU A 415 9.81 5.03 -20.48
CA LEU A 415 11.04 4.99 -19.71
C LEU A 415 10.83 4.10 -18.49
N LEU A 416 11.51 2.96 -18.47
CA LEU A 416 11.61 2.09 -17.30
C LEU A 416 12.67 2.65 -16.35
N TYR A 417 12.23 3.14 -15.19
CA TYR A 417 13.10 3.70 -14.16
C TYR A 417 13.25 2.69 -13.01
N LEU A 418 14.41 2.04 -12.92
CA LEU A 418 14.72 1.06 -11.89
C LEU A 418 15.44 1.73 -10.73
N HIS A 419 14.75 1.81 -9.59
CA HIS A 419 15.24 2.48 -8.40
C HIS A 419 16.44 1.76 -7.77
N GLY A 420 17.25 2.51 -7.02
CA GLY A 420 18.27 1.93 -6.13
C GLY A 420 17.64 1.15 -4.97
N GLY A 421 18.33 0.10 -4.51
CA GLY A 421 17.81 -0.86 -3.53
C GLY A 421 17.79 -0.40 -2.07
N LEU A 422 18.07 0.88 -1.76
CA LEU A 422 18.01 1.44 -0.39
C LEU A 422 16.91 2.49 -0.21
N ASN A 423 15.93 2.54 -1.12
CA ASN A 423 14.84 3.50 -1.05
C ASN A 423 13.67 2.94 -0.24
N SER A 424 13.09 3.73 0.66
CA SER A 424 11.76 3.41 1.20
C SER A 424 10.70 3.57 0.10
N GLU A 425 9.61 2.80 0.22
CA GLU A 425 8.43 2.94 -0.64
C GLU A 425 7.94 4.40 -0.73
N SER A 426 7.89 5.10 0.41
CA SER A 426 7.54 6.53 0.47
C SER A 426 8.52 7.42 -0.31
N ALA A 427 9.83 7.19 -0.22
CA ALA A 427 10.82 7.94 -0.99
C ALA A 427 10.69 7.68 -2.51
N SER A 428 10.40 6.44 -2.90
CA SER A 428 10.12 6.06 -4.29
C SER A 428 8.84 6.72 -4.82
N ALA A 429 7.76 6.74 -4.04
CA ALA A 429 6.52 7.44 -4.38
C ALA A 429 6.73 8.94 -4.61
N LYS A 430 7.51 9.60 -3.74
CA LYS A 430 7.84 11.02 -3.91
C LYS A 430 8.64 11.29 -5.18
N ARG A 431 9.60 10.40 -5.49
CA ARG A 431 10.37 10.47 -6.73
C ARG A 431 9.46 10.32 -7.96
N ILE A 432 8.51 9.39 -7.95
CA ILE A 432 7.53 9.26 -9.03
C ILE A 432 6.80 10.58 -9.25
N VAL A 433 6.29 11.19 -8.17
CA VAL A 433 5.60 12.49 -8.23
C VAL A 433 6.50 13.60 -8.79
N ALA A 434 7.75 13.66 -8.34
CA ALA A 434 8.74 14.64 -8.79
C ALA A 434 9.08 14.51 -10.29
N LEU A 435 9.25 13.28 -10.78
CA LEU A 435 9.72 13.03 -12.14
C LEU A 435 8.60 13.13 -13.18
N ARG A 436 7.35 12.82 -12.79
CA ARG A 436 6.22 12.61 -13.69
C ARG A 436 5.96 13.77 -14.65
N ASP A 437 5.73 14.97 -14.13
CA ASP A 437 5.22 16.08 -14.95
C ASP A 437 6.27 16.54 -15.98
N VAL A 438 7.54 16.57 -15.58
CA VAL A 438 8.64 16.89 -16.49
C VAL A 438 8.72 15.84 -17.60
N MET A 439 8.61 14.56 -17.29
CA MET A 439 8.69 13.50 -18.30
C MET A 439 7.48 13.50 -19.25
N LEU A 440 6.25 13.62 -18.72
CA LEU A 440 5.03 13.65 -19.53
C LEU A 440 5.00 14.85 -20.49
N GLU A 441 5.45 16.04 -20.05
CA GLU A 441 5.55 17.22 -20.93
C GLU A 441 6.56 17.07 -22.08
N ASN A 442 7.48 16.12 -21.95
CA ASN A 442 8.44 15.73 -22.98
C ASN A 442 8.00 14.51 -23.81
N GLU A 443 6.74 14.07 -23.71
CA GLU A 443 6.24 12.85 -24.35
C GLU A 443 7.04 11.58 -23.94
N ILE A 444 7.38 11.51 -22.65
CA ILE A 444 8.00 10.33 -22.02
C ILE A 444 7.05 9.85 -20.93
N TYR A 445 6.66 8.59 -20.99
CA TYR A 445 5.89 7.95 -19.94
C TYR A 445 6.83 7.29 -18.93
N PRO A 446 6.94 7.81 -17.69
CA PRO A 446 7.76 7.20 -16.66
C PRO A 446 7.05 6.00 -16.04
N LEU A 447 7.62 4.81 -16.22
CA LEU A 447 7.20 3.61 -15.51
C LEU A 447 8.31 3.21 -14.55
N HIS A 448 8.05 3.36 -13.26
CA HIS A 448 8.99 3.09 -12.19
C HIS A 448 8.89 1.65 -11.72
N ILE A 449 10.02 0.97 -11.61
CA ILE A 449 10.11 -0.33 -10.93
C ILE A 449 10.54 -0.03 -9.50
N MET A 450 9.54 0.08 -8.63
CA MET A 450 9.75 0.10 -7.19
C MET A 450 9.91 -1.34 -6.75
N TRP A 451 10.91 -1.60 -5.93
CA TRP A 451 11.11 -2.94 -5.44
C TRP A 451 11.39 -2.84 -3.95
N GLU A 452 10.48 -3.44 -3.19
CA GLU A 452 10.58 -3.64 -1.78
C GLU A 452 11.80 -4.49 -1.51
N SER A 453 12.87 -3.84 -1.09
CA SER A 453 13.65 -4.42 -0.03
C SER A 453 12.90 -4.18 1.29
N ASP A 454 11.76 -4.83 1.50
CA ASP A 454 10.98 -4.73 2.74
C ASP A 454 11.83 -5.10 3.98
N PHE A 455 12.86 -5.89 3.71
CA PHE A 455 13.98 -6.21 4.55
C PHE A 455 14.76 -4.98 5.11
N LEU A 456 14.80 -3.85 4.40
CA LEU A 456 15.55 -2.63 4.73
C LEU A 456 14.88 -1.65 5.69
N SER A 457 13.61 -1.82 6.07
CA SER A 457 13.04 -1.06 7.20
C SER A 457 13.50 -1.64 8.55
N SER A 458 13.52 -2.97 8.65
CA SER A 458 14.21 -3.69 9.73
C SER A 458 15.71 -3.54 9.64
N VAL A 459 16.26 -3.41 8.43
CA VAL A 459 17.69 -3.26 8.21
C VAL A 459 18.19 -1.82 8.24
N ALA A 460 17.38 -0.77 8.13
CA ALA A 460 17.79 0.59 8.51
C ALA A 460 17.95 0.69 10.03
N ASN A 461 17.10 0.00 10.79
CA ASN A 461 17.27 -0.16 12.23
C ASN A 461 18.43 -1.10 12.55
N LEU A 462 18.59 -2.24 11.86
CA LEU A 462 19.74 -3.13 12.02
C LEU A 462 21.04 -2.46 11.57
N PHE A 463 21.05 -1.67 10.50
CA PHE A 463 22.19 -0.87 10.06
C PHE A 463 22.45 0.21 11.08
N LYS A 464 21.44 0.92 11.57
CA LYS A 464 21.63 1.92 12.63
C LYS A 464 22.17 1.25 13.90
N ASP A 465 21.70 0.07 14.27
CA ASP A 465 22.15 -0.70 15.44
C ASP A 465 23.55 -1.27 15.21
N LEU A 466 23.83 -1.86 14.04
CA LEU A 466 25.15 -2.35 13.63
C LEU A 466 26.14 -1.21 13.46
N PHE A 467 25.73 -0.06 12.94
CA PHE A 467 26.53 1.16 12.84
C PHE A 467 26.77 1.72 14.23
N THR A 468 25.78 1.71 15.12
CA THR A 468 25.95 2.16 16.51
C THR A 468 26.85 1.22 17.30
N GLU A 469 26.72 -0.10 17.13
CA GLU A 469 27.59 -1.10 17.76
C GLU A 469 29.00 -1.09 17.15
N ALA A 470 29.13 -1.02 15.83
CA ALA A 470 30.42 -0.94 15.15
C ALA A 470 31.15 0.37 15.46
N ASP A 471 30.44 1.50 15.55
CA ASP A 471 31.02 2.79 15.94
C ASP A 471 31.46 2.77 17.41
N LYS A 472 30.71 2.11 18.32
CA LYS A 472 31.14 1.85 19.70
C LYS A 472 32.36 0.95 19.79
N LEU A 473 32.43 -0.11 18.97
CA LEU A 473 33.58 -1.03 18.91
C LEU A 473 34.81 -0.37 18.28
N ALA A 474 34.62 0.53 17.31
CA ALA A 474 35.68 1.28 16.66
C ALA A 474 36.14 2.51 17.46
N GLY A 475 35.30 3.04 18.36
CA GLY A 475 35.55 4.23 19.19
C GLY A 475 36.42 4.03 20.44
N GLY A 476 37.18 2.94 20.54
CA GLY A 476 38.22 2.81 21.56
C GLY A 476 39.36 3.78 21.27
N GLY A 477 39.75 4.61 22.26
CA GLY A 477 40.56 5.84 22.17
C GLY A 477 41.96 5.81 21.51
N PHE A 478 42.29 4.79 20.71
CA PHE A 478 43.45 4.71 19.83
C PHE A 478 43.09 4.87 18.33
N LEU A 479 41.83 4.62 17.93
CA LEU A 479 41.41 4.55 16.51
C LEU A 479 40.75 5.83 15.97
N GLU A 480 40.40 6.80 16.81
CA GLU A 480 39.70 8.04 16.40
C GLU A 480 40.49 8.90 15.39
N ASN A 481 41.82 8.75 15.35
CA ASN A 481 42.70 9.51 14.45
C ASN A 481 43.07 8.78 13.14
N LEU A 482 42.52 7.59 12.87
CA LEU A 482 42.84 6.78 11.69
C LEU A 482 41.57 6.30 10.95
N THR A 483 40.98 7.16 10.13
CA THR A 483 39.73 6.91 9.37
C THR A 483 39.73 5.57 8.62
N GLU A 484 40.84 5.19 7.96
CA GLU A 484 40.94 3.92 7.23
C GLU A 484 40.86 2.68 8.15
N ALA A 485 41.39 2.76 9.37
CA ALA A 485 41.32 1.67 10.33
C ALA A 485 39.90 1.49 10.88
N LYS A 486 39.19 2.61 11.10
CA LYS A 486 37.76 2.62 11.46
C LYS A 486 36.92 1.97 10.37
N ASP A 487 37.08 2.41 9.12
CA ASP A 487 36.37 1.85 7.96
C ASP A 487 36.62 0.35 7.82
N ARG A 488 37.86 -0.11 8.07
CA ARG A 488 38.22 -1.53 7.99
C ARG A 488 37.51 -2.38 9.03
N VAL A 489 37.41 -1.90 10.28
CA VAL A 489 36.68 -2.59 11.35
C VAL A 489 35.19 -2.66 11.00
N LEU A 490 34.66 -1.56 10.45
CA LEU A 490 33.27 -1.44 10.07
C LEU A 490 32.91 -2.39 8.91
N GLU A 491 33.75 -2.46 7.88
CA GLU A 491 33.65 -3.44 6.78
C GLU A 491 33.57 -4.87 7.30
N LEU A 492 34.49 -5.28 8.17
CA LEU A 492 34.55 -6.65 8.71
C LEU A 492 33.33 -6.99 9.58
N THR A 493 32.86 -6.01 10.36
CA THR A 493 31.69 -6.17 11.23
C THR A 493 30.42 -6.33 10.42
N LEU A 494 30.25 -5.54 9.35
CA LEU A 494 29.07 -5.56 8.50
C LEU A 494 29.07 -6.70 7.47
N ALA A 495 30.24 -7.23 7.10
CA ALA A 495 30.38 -8.13 5.95
C ALA A 495 29.44 -9.34 5.98
N ARG A 496 29.30 -10.02 7.11
CA ARG A 496 28.48 -11.24 7.20
C ARG A 496 26.98 -10.95 7.03
N ALA A 497 26.48 -9.96 7.76
CA ALA A 497 25.09 -9.53 7.61
C ALA A 497 24.90 -8.99 6.20
N GLY A 498 25.64 -7.95 5.83
CA GLY A 498 25.61 -7.28 4.54
C GLY A 498 25.65 -8.21 3.33
N THR A 499 26.50 -9.24 3.35
CA THR A 499 26.59 -10.22 2.24
C THR A 499 25.29 -11.00 2.05
N ARG A 500 24.65 -11.42 3.14
CA ARG A 500 23.36 -12.12 3.05
C ARG A 500 22.28 -11.20 2.48
N MET A 501 22.19 -10.00 3.03
CA MET A 501 21.21 -8.98 2.66
C MET A 501 21.33 -8.59 1.19
N TRP A 502 22.56 -8.33 0.75
CA TRP A 502 22.88 -8.00 -0.64
C TRP A 502 22.66 -9.19 -1.57
N GLY A 503 22.93 -10.42 -1.10
CA GLY A 503 22.62 -11.65 -1.83
C GLY A 503 21.14 -11.81 -2.12
N GLU A 504 20.29 -11.69 -1.10
CA GLU A 504 18.82 -11.75 -1.22
C GLU A 504 18.31 -10.67 -2.20
N MET A 505 18.84 -9.45 -2.13
CA MET A 505 18.50 -8.38 -3.07
C MET A 505 18.87 -8.73 -4.52
N LYS A 506 20.05 -9.29 -4.77
CA LYS A 506 20.45 -9.74 -6.11
C LYS A 506 19.58 -10.89 -6.62
N GLU A 507 19.20 -11.80 -5.73
CA GLU A 507 18.30 -12.92 -6.05
C GLU A 507 16.90 -12.41 -6.44
N ASN A 508 16.33 -11.46 -5.69
CA ASN A 508 15.04 -10.83 -6.05
C ASN A 508 15.10 -10.18 -7.44
N ALA A 509 16.18 -9.47 -7.75
CA ALA A 509 16.39 -8.86 -9.06
C ALA A 509 16.46 -9.90 -10.21
N GLN A 510 17.11 -11.04 -9.96
CA GLN A 510 17.16 -12.15 -10.91
C GLN A 510 15.78 -12.80 -11.08
N LEU A 511 15.12 -13.15 -9.98
CA LEU A 511 13.83 -13.83 -9.98
C LEU A 511 12.72 -12.99 -10.61
N ALA A 512 12.79 -11.66 -10.51
CA ALA A 512 11.85 -10.79 -11.21
C ALA A 512 11.83 -10.99 -12.73
N SER A 513 12.96 -11.44 -13.30
CA SER A 513 13.11 -11.72 -14.74
C SER A 513 13.17 -13.22 -15.06
N ALA A 514 13.46 -14.09 -14.09
CA ALA A 514 13.71 -15.50 -14.32
C ALA A 514 13.04 -16.41 -13.27
N HIS A 515 11.85 -16.03 -12.80
CA HIS A 515 11.11 -16.85 -11.84
C HIS A 515 10.77 -18.22 -12.47
N PRO A 516 11.05 -19.35 -11.80
CA PRO A 516 10.79 -20.68 -12.34
C PRO A 516 9.32 -20.93 -12.70
N GLU A 517 8.41 -20.33 -11.94
CA GLU A 517 6.95 -20.44 -12.14
C GLU A 517 6.38 -19.32 -13.05
N SER A 518 7.24 -18.51 -13.67
CA SER A 518 6.83 -17.36 -14.51
C SER A 518 6.00 -16.30 -13.76
N LEU A 519 6.21 -16.18 -12.46
CA LEU A 519 5.57 -15.19 -11.57
C LEU A 519 6.40 -13.92 -11.36
N GLY A 520 7.59 -13.83 -11.96
CA GLY A 520 8.47 -12.69 -11.80
C GLY A 520 7.83 -11.41 -12.37
N ALA A 521 7.97 -10.29 -11.65
CA ALA A 521 7.32 -9.04 -12.00
C ALA A 521 7.63 -8.58 -13.43
N ILE A 522 8.87 -8.72 -13.91
CA ILE A 522 9.24 -8.37 -15.30
C ILE A 522 8.68 -9.38 -16.30
N GLN A 523 8.64 -10.68 -15.96
CA GLN A 523 7.96 -11.67 -16.80
C GLN A 523 6.48 -11.31 -16.97
N LEU A 524 5.80 -10.91 -15.90
CA LEU A 524 4.40 -10.48 -15.92
C LEU A 524 4.20 -9.16 -16.68
N VAL A 525 5.10 -8.18 -16.53
CA VAL A 525 5.09 -6.95 -17.34
C VAL A 525 5.20 -7.28 -18.83
N VAL A 526 6.13 -8.15 -19.21
CA VAL A 526 6.34 -8.55 -20.60
C VAL A 526 5.13 -9.29 -21.16
N GLN A 527 4.51 -10.17 -20.38
CA GLN A 527 3.27 -10.84 -20.75
C GLN A 527 2.12 -9.83 -20.96
N ALA A 528 1.98 -8.85 -20.07
CA ALA A 528 0.95 -7.82 -20.19
C ALA A 528 1.16 -6.92 -21.42
N VAL A 529 2.41 -6.54 -21.72
CA VAL A 529 2.77 -5.81 -22.95
C VAL A 529 2.48 -6.64 -24.19
N ALA A 530 2.86 -7.93 -24.20
CA ALA A 530 2.58 -8.83 -25.31
C ALA A 530 1.08 -8.98 -25.57
N ALA A 531 0.27 -9.11 -24.50
CA ALA A 531 -1.19 -9.17 -24.61
C ALA A 531 -1.80 -7.87 -25.15
N ALA A 532 -1.33 -6.71 -24.66
CA ALA A 532 -1.80 -5.40 -25.13
C ALA A 532 -1.42 -5.14 -26.60
N THR A 533 -0.19 -5.46 -26.99
CA THR A 533 0.31 -5.25 -28.36
C THR A 533 -0.35 -6.16 -29.39
N GLN A 534 -0.89 -7.33 -29.01
CA GLN A 534 -1.71 -8.16 -29.89
C GLN A 534 -3.01 -7.47 -30.29
N GLN A 535 -3.58 -6.64 -29.42
CA GLN A 535 -4.84 -5.93 -29.65
C GLN A 535 -4.68 -4.64 -30.46
N LEU A 536 -3.44 -4.12 -30.59
CA LEU A 536 -3.16 -2.91 -31.36
C LEU A 536 -3.24 -3.15 -32.87
N ALA A 537 -3.79 -2.16 -33.59
CA ALA A 537 -3.75 -2.14 -35.04
C ALA A 537 -2.28 -2.02 -35.54
N PRO A 538 -1.92 -2.58 -36.72
CA PRO A 538 -0.53 -2.60 -37.19
C PRO A 538 0.16 -1.22 -37.24
N HIS A 539 -0.60 -0.15 -37.53
CA HIS A 539 -0.09 1.22 -37.58
C HIS A 539 0.22 1.82 -36.19
N ASP A 540 -0.40 1.30 -35.12
CA ASP A 540 -0.12 1.69 -33.73
C ASP A 540 1.09 0.97 -33.14
N LYS A 541 1.62 -0.07 -33.83
CA LYS A 541 2.76 -0.87 -33.35
C LYS A 541 4.12 -0.22 -33.62
N SER A 542 4.25 0.64 -34.63
CA SER A 542 5.53 1.19 -35.07
C SER A 542 5.98 2.49 -34.37
N GLY A 543 5.19 3.01 -33.42
CA GLY A 543 5.43 4.31 -32.77
C GLY A 543 6.01 4.26 -31.35
N TRP A 544 6.30 3.06 -30.83
CA TRP A 544 6.76 2.86 -29.46
C TRP A 544 8.29 2.77 -29.36
N GLU A 545 8.85 3.38 -28.33
CA GLU A 545 10.28 3.30 -28.00
C GLU A 545 10.42 2.97 -26.51
N LEU A 546 11.35 2.06 -26.19
CA LEU A 546 11.68 1.70 -24.82
C LEU A 546 13.01 2.35 -24.44
N HIS A 547 13.07 2.88 -23.23
CA HIS A 547 14.26 3.44 -22.61
C HIS A 547 14.41 2.87 -21.21
N LEU A 548 15.64 2.64 -20.76
CA LEU A 548 15.92 2.10 -19.45
C LEU A 548 16.89 3.00 -18.69
N VAL A 549 16.55 3.28 -17.43
CA VAL A 549 17.43 3.97 -16.47
C VAL A 549 17.52 3.11 -15.22
N GLY A 550 18.73 2.71 -14.83
CA GLY A 550 18.99 1.98 -13.58
C GLY A 550 19.88 2.78 -12.65
N HIS A 551 19.43 3.04 -11.42
CA HIS A 551 20.25 3.70 -10.39
C HIS A 551 20.78 2.68 -9.39
N SER A 552 22.08 2.73 -9.08
CA SER A 552 22.69 1.88 -8.06
C SER A 552 22.36 0.39 -8.27
N ALA A 553 21.73 -0.28 -7.31
CA ALA A 553 21.30 -1.68 -7.44
C ALA A 553 20.28 -1.91 -8.56
N GLY A 554 19.55 -0.89 -9.02
CA GLY A 554 18.69 -0.97 -10.19
C GLY A 554 19.44 -1.36 -11.48
N SER A 555 20.76 -1.18 -11.54
CA SER A 555 21.60 -1.71 -12.62
C SER A 555 21.70 -3.24 -12.63
N ILE A 556 21.63 -3.89 -11.47
CA ILE A 556 21.60 -5.35 -11.34
C ILE A 556 20.26 -5.88 -11.85
N PHE A 557 19.18 -5.27 -11.39
CA PHE A 557 17.83 -5.56 -11.85
C PHE A 557 17.70 -5.39 -13.36
N ALA A 558 18.21 -4.27 -13.89
CA ALA A 558 18.21 -4.01 -15.32
C ALA A 558 18.98 -5.09 -16.10
N ALA A 559 20.16 -5.51 -15.63
CA ALA A 559 20.96 -6.51 -16.32
C ALA A 559 20.20 -7.84 -16.53
N HIS A 560 19.39 -8.26 -15.56
CA HIS A 560 18.54 -9.44 -15.68
C HIS A 560 17.30 -9.19 -16.56
N ALA A 561 16.71 -8.00 -16.50
CA ALA A 561 15.52 -7.64 -17.27
C ALA A 561 15.79 -7.45 -18.77
N LEU A 562 16.99 -7.02 -19.16
CA LEU A 562 17.32 -6.60 -20.53
C LEU A 562 17.00 -7.64 -21.60
N SER A 563 17.24 -8.93 -21.34
CA SER A 563 16.93 -9.99 -22.31
C SER A 563 15.44 -10.05 -22.63
N LEU A 564 14.60 -10.07 -21.59
CA LEU A 564 13.14 -10.11 -21.78
C LEU A 564 12.61 -8.83 -22.44
N LEU A 565 13.20 -7.68 -22.10
CA LEU A 565 12.81 -6.39 -22.67
C LEU A 565 13.19 -6.29 -24.15
N ALA A 566 14.33 -6.84 -24.55
CA ALA A 566 14.75 -6.88 -25.95
C ALA A 566 13.82 -7.76 -26.81
N ASP A 567 13.29 -8.84 -26.23
CA ASP A 567 12.40 -9.78 -26.91
C ASP A 567 10.96 -9.26 -27.09
N LEU A 568 10.62 -8.10 -26.53
CA LEU A 568 9.29 -7.48 -26.65
C LEU A 568 8.93 -7.04 -28.08
N GLY A 569 9.91 -6.93 -28.98
CA GLY A 569 9.71 -6.34 -30.31
C GLY A 569 9.48 -4.82 -30.29
N ILE A 570 9.68 -4.17 -29.14
CA ILE A 570 9.72 -2.71 -29.01
C ILE A 570 11.19 -2.26 -29.03
N PRO A 571 11.60 -1.31 -29.89
CA PRO A 571 12.97 -0.86 -29.94
C PRO A 571 13.47 -0.28 -28.61
N LEU A 572 14.46 -0.94 -27.99
CA LEU A 572 15.19 -0.41 -26.84
C LEU A 572 16.24 0.60 -27.33
N LYS A 573 15.93 1.90 -27.20
CA LYS A 573 16.71 3.00 -27.80
C LYS A 573 17.84 3.50 -26.93
N SER A 574 17.69 3.47 -25.60
CA SER A 574 18.77 3.84 -24.69
C SER A 574 18.72 3.04 -23.39
N VAL A 575 19.91 2.73 -22.87
CA VAL A 575 20.13 2.14 -21.55
C VAL A 575 21.12 3.04 -20.83
N GLN A 576 20.80 3.41 -19.59
CA GLN A 576 21.55 4.40 -18.84
C GLN A 576 21.68 3.95 -17.38
N PHE A 577 22.89 3.96 -16.84
CA PHE A 577 23.14 3.60 -15.45
C PHE A 577 23.76 4.75 -14.66
N MET A 578 23.17 5.04 -13.51
CA MET A 578 23.68 6.02 -12.55
C MET A 578 24.29 5.27 -11.37
N ALA A 579 25.57 5.53 -11.09
CA ALA A 579 26.36 4.88 -10.05
C ALA A 579 26.10 3.36 -9.92
N PRO A 580 26.22 2.58 -11.00
CA PRO A 580 25.78 1.18 -11.03
C PRO A 580 26.50 0.31 -9.99
N ALA A 581 25.73 -0.34 -9.11
CA ALA A 581 26.26 -1.24 -8.09
C ALA A 581 26.44 -2.69 -8.59
N ILE A 582 26.21 -2.95 -9.88
CA ILE A 582 26.47 -4.26 -10.50
C ILE A 582 27.97 -4.55 -10.57
N ARG A 583 28.35 -5.81 -10.32
CA ARG A 583 29.72 -6.26 -10.53
C ARG A 583 30.09 -6.26 -12.01
N ILE A 584 31.35 -5.99 -12.29
CA ILE A 584 31.87 -6.01 -13.66
C ILE A 584 31.68 -7.39 -14.32
N ASP A 585 31.89 -8.48 -13.61
CA ASP A 585 31.73 -9.82 -14.16
C ASP A 585 30.25 -10.16 -14.45
N THR A 586 29.33 -9.83 -13.53
CA THR A 586 27.89 -9.97 -13.76
C THR A 586 27.43 -9.12 -14.95
N PHE A 587 27.93 -7.90 -15.08
CA PHE A 587 27.65 -7.03 -16.23
C PHE A 587 28.16 -7.64 -17.55
N LYS A 588 29.40 -8.15 -17.57
CA LYS A 588 29.96 -8.84 -18.74
C LYS A 588 29.23 -10.13 -19.07
N GLN A 589 28.71 -10.84 -18.07
CA GLN A 589 27.96 -12.08 -18.29
C GLN A 589 26.58 -11.81 -18.88
N HIS A 590 25.85 -10.81 -18.37
CA HIS A 590 24.45 -10.61 -18.72
C HIS A 590 24.23 -9.54 -19.79
N VAL A 591 25.03 -8.47 -19.85
CA VAL A 591 24.77 -7.33 -20.72
C VAL A 591 25.62 -7.36 -21.99
N MET A 592 26.92 -7.61 -21.85
CA MET A 592 27.86 -7.51 -22.97
C MET A 592 27.55 -8.41 -24.17
N PRO A 593 27.09 -9.67 -24.02
CA PRO A 593 26.73 -10.49 -25.17
C PRO A 593 25.62 -9.88 -26.03
N MET A 594 24.65 -9.20 -25.40
CA MET A 594 23.58 -8.50 -26.11
C MET A 594 24.05 -7.21 -26.78
N VAL A 595 25.02 -6.53 -26.17
CA VAL A 595 25.67 -5.34 -26.76
C VAL A 595 26.48 -5.74 -27.99
N ASP A 596 27.28 -6.80 -27.89
CA ASP A 596 28.10 -7.31 -28.99
C ASP A 596 27.23 -7.84 -30.15
N ALA A 597 26.06 -8.41 -29.83
CA ALA A 597 25.05 -8.81 -30.81
C ALA A 597 24.25 -7.62 -31.41
N GLY A 598 24.42 -6.40 -30.89
CA GLY A 598 23.68 -5.21 -31.33
C GLY A 598 22.19 -5.23 -30.94
N THR A 599 21.79 -6.13 -30.05
CA THR A 599 20.39 -6.28 -29.57
C THR A 599 20.05 -5.22 -28.52
N VAL A 600 21.03 -4.83 -27.71
CA VAL A 600 20.90 -3.81 -26.66
C VAL A 600 21.99 -2.76 -26.87
N PRO A 601 21.70 -1.45 -26.76
CA PRO A 601 22.75 -0.42 -26.84
C PRO A 601 23.68 -0.51 -25.63
N LEU A 602 24.96 -0.16 -25.83
CA LEU A 602 25.91 -0.05 -24.72
C LEU A 602 25.36 0.92 -23.65
N PRO A 603 25.20 0.48 -22.38
CA PRO A 603 24.68 1.35 -21.33
C PRO A 603 25.58 2.57 -21.11
N SER A 604 25.00 3.77 -21.18
CA SER A 604 25.72 5.00 -20.81
C SER A 604 25.87 5.10 -19.30
N LEU A 605 27.05 5.49 -18.82
CA LEU A 605 27.37 5.50 -17.38
C LEU A 605 27.50 6.92 -16.83
N TYR A 606 26.94 7.13 -15.64
CA TYR A 606 27.12 8.33 -14.83
C TYR A 606 27.76 7.94 -13.50
N LEU A 607 29.05 8.27 -13.33
CA LEU A 607 29.87 7.86 -12.18
C LEU A 607 30.36 9.09 -11.40
N LEU A 608 30.68 8.95 -10.11
CA LEU A 608 31.51 9.96 -9.45
C LEU A 608 32.96 9.77 -9.87
N SER A 609 33.73 10.86 -9.82
CA SER A 609 35.18 10.75 -9.83
C SER A 609 35.67 9.94 -8.63
N ASP A 610 36.76 9.20 -8.78
CA ASP A 610 37.35 8.39 -7.70
C ASP A 610 37.58 9.21 -6.40
N LYS A 611 38.00 10.48 -6.56
CA LYS A 611 38.15 11.42 -5.45
C LYS A 611 36.83 11.69 -4.70
N LEU A 612 35.73 11.89 -5.42
CA LEU A 612 34.43 12.12 -4.81
C LEU A 612 33.85 10.83 -4.21
N GLU A 613 34.01 9.70 -4.88
CA GLU A 613 33.53 8.40 -4.41
C GLU A 613 34.21 7.98 -3.09
N GLN A 614 35.52 8.23 -2.96
CA GLN A 614 36.26 8.01 -1.71
C GLN A 614 35.99 9.07 -0.63
N GLY A 615 35.50 10.24 -1.02
CA GLY A 615 35.16 11.34 -0.12
C GLY A 615 33.68 11.41 0.30
N ASP A 616 32.84 10.56 -0.28
CA ASP A 616 31.43 10.40 0.10
C ASP A 616 31.32 9.61 1.42
N SER A 617 30.12 9.49 1.99
CA SER A 617 29.92 8.73 3.23
C SER A 617 28.54 8.09 3.29
N VAL A 618 28.45 6.93 3.94
CA VAL A 618 27.18 6.28 4.27
C VAL A 618 27.14 5.96 5.77
N GLY A 619 26.38 6.76 6.52
CA GLY A 619 26.38 6.69 7.98
C GLY A 619 27.78 6.95 8.55
N PRO A 620 28.32 6.08 9.43
CA PRO A 620 29.68 6.23 9.98
C PRO A 620 30.80 5.72 9.06
N TYR A 621 30.49 5.13 7.89
CA TYR A 621 31.49 4.67 6.93
C TYR A 621 31.99 5.86 6.09
N GLY A 622 33.30 6.09 6.08
CA GLY A 622 33.94 7.28 5.51
C GLY A 622 34.14 7.28 4.01
N LYS A 623 33.44 6.39 3.27
CA LYS A 623 33.46 6.29 1.81
C LYS A 623 32.04 6.06 1.28
N SER A 624 31.87 6.08 -0.04
CA SER A 624 30.58 5.83 -0.66
C SER A 624 29.99 4.45 -0.36
N LEU A 625 28.69 4.32 -0.67
CA LEU A 625 27.99 3.04 -0.63
C LEU A 625 28.62 1.99 -1.57
N LEU A 626 29.14 2.37 -2.74
CA LEU A 626 29.80 1.41 -3.64
C LEU A 626 31.06 0.82 -3.02
N TYR A 627 31.85 1.62 -2.31
CA TYR A 627 33.00 1.10 -1.54
C TYR A 627 32.55 0.13 -0.45
N LEU A 628 31.46 0.45 0.28
CA LEU A 628 30.93 -0.46 1.30
C LEU A 628 30.48 -1.79 0.68
N VAL A 629 29.75 -1.74 -0.44
CA VAL A 629 29.31 -2.95 -1.15
C VAL A 629 30.51 -3.76 -1.65
N SER A 630 31.46 -3.10 -2.32
CA SER A 630 32.68 -3.70 -2.87
C SER A 630 33.56 -4.34 -1.79
N ASN A 631 33.66 -3.72 -0.63
CA ASN A 631 34.57 -4.15 0.44
C ASN A 631 33.94 -5.10 1.45
N ALA A 632 32.62 -5.06 1.63
CA ALA A 632 31.95 -5.81 2.68
C ALA A 632 30.82 -6.73 2.17
N PHE A 633 30.00 -6.31 1.21
CA PHE A 633 28.74 -7.02 0.90
C PHE A 633 28.84 -8.01 -0.26
N GLU A 634 29.89 -7.96 -1.06
CA GLU A 634 30.11 -8.94 -2.14
C GLU A 634 30.78 -10.25 -1.69
N GLY A 635 30.84 -10.50 -0.38
CA GLY A 635 31.44 -11.70 0.23
C GLY A 635 32.98 -11.77 0.14
N LYS A 636 33.59 -10.88 -0.64
CA LYS A 636 35.03 -10.64 -0.72
C LYS A 636 35.27 -9.13 -0.73
N ARG A 637 36.46 -8.71 -0.31
CA ARG A 637 36.85 -7.29 -0.33
C ARG A 637 37.34 -6.86 -1.70
N ASN A 638 37.14 -5.59 -2.07
CA ASN A 638 37.57 -4.97 -3.32
C ASN A 638 36.98 -5.65 -4.55
N VAL A 639 35.71 -6.10 -4.48
CA VAL A 639 35.04 -6.70 -5.64
C VAL A 639 34.74 -5.59 -6.66
N PRO A 640 35.19 -5.71 -7.92
CA PRO A 640 35.03 -4.63 -8.90
C PRO A 640 33.57 -4.38 -9.26
N LEU A 641 33.10 -3.16 -9.03
CA LEU A 641 31.76 -2.69 -9.39
C LEU A 641 31.85 -1.72 -10.58
N LEU A 642 30.88 -1.81 -11.50
CA LEU A 642 30.84 -0.99 -12.71
C LEU A 642 30.75 0.51 -12.40
N GLY A 643 30.17 0.86 -11.26
CA GLY A 643 29.97 2.25 -10.83
C GLY A 643 31.22 2.95 -10.31
N MET A 644 32.30 2.21 -10.07
CA MET A 644 33.54 2.76 -9.54
C MET A 644 34.50 3.08 -10.69
N GLN A 645 34.84 4.36 -10.86
CA GLN A 645 35.75 4.80 -11.93
C GLN A 645 37.06 3.99 -11.95
N ALA A 646 37.69 3.81 -10.77
CA ALA A 646 38.94 3.06 -10.65
C ALA A 646 38.80 1.58 -11.08
N CYS A 647 37.64 0.95 -10.87
CA CYS A 647 37.40 -0.42 -11.31
C CYS A 647 37.19 -0.52 -12.82
N LEU A 648 36.52 0.47 -13.41
CA LEU A 648 36.31 0.54 -14.86
C LEU A 648 37.62 0.81 -15.61
N GLU A 649 38.47 1.67 -15.07
CA GLU A 649 39.80 1.97 -15.64
C GLU A 649 40.79 0.80 -15.52
N ALA A 650 40.59 -0.09 -14.54
CA ALA A 650 41.40 -1.29 -14.35
C ALA A 650 41.01 -2.48 -15.26
N ASP A 651 39.90 -2.36 -16.00
CA ASP A 651 39.42 -3.39 -16.93
C ASP A 651 39.60 -2.91 -18.38
N ASP A 652 40.62 -3.43 -19.07
CA ASP A 652 41.03 -2.95 -20.41
C ASP A 652 39.90 -2.95 -21.45
N ASP A 653 39.04 -3.98 -21.45
CA ASP A 653 37.92 -4.11 -22.40
C ASP A 653 36.84 -3.05 -22.12
N LEU A 654 36.44 -2.87 -20.86
CA LEU A 654 35.46 -1.85 -20.50
C LEU A 654 36.03 -0.45 -20.70
N GLN A 655 37.28 -0.21 -20.30
CA GLN A 655 37.94 1.07 -20.51
C GLN A 655 37.93 1.45 -21.98
N GLN A 656 38.34 0.54 -22.87
CA GLN A 656 38.34 0.78 -24.31
C GLN A 656 36.94 1.13 -24.83
N ARG A 657 35.91 0.39 -24.43
CA ARG A 657 34.51 0.63 -24.87
C ARG A 657 33.97 1.96 -24.38
N TYR A 658 34.30 2.35 -23.16
CA TYR A 658 33.78 3.56 -22.53
C TYR A 658 34.53 4.85 -22.88
N THR A 659 35.66 4.78 -23.60
CA THR A 659 36.26 5.94 -24.28
C THR A 659 35.46 6.40 -25.50
N GLY A 660 34.55 5.57 -26.00
CA GLY A 660 33.76 5.84 -27.19
C GLY A 660 32.53 6.71 -26.96
N GLN A 661 31.65 6.71 -27.96
CA GLN A 661 30.37 7.41 -27.91
C GLN A 661 29.21 6.41 -28.06
N VAL A 662 28.13 6.68 -27.34
CA VAL A 662 26.81 6.07 -27.50
C VAL A 662 25.87 7.18 -27.95
N ASP A 663 25.08 6.95 -29.01
CA ASP A 663 24.12 7.92 -29.56
C ASP A 663 24.70 9.29 -30.00
N GLY A 664 26.01 9.33 -30.28
CA GLY A 664 26.74 10.57 -30.62
C GLY A 664 27.20 11.37 -29.40
N ARG A 665 27.13 10.79 -28.20
CA ARG A 665 27.52 11.40 -26.92
C ARG A 665 28.48 10.48 -26.16
N PRO A 666 29.34 11.00 -25.26
CA PRO A 666 30.30 10.18 -24.50
C PRO A 666 29.64 9.00 -23.80
N ALA A 667 30.17 7.79 -23.93
CA ALA A 667 29.59 6.61 -23.27
C ALA A 667 29.67 6.69 -21.72
N LEU A 668 30.69 7.39 -21.21
CA LEU A 668 30.97 7.58 -19.80
C LEU A 668 30.94 9.08 -19.44
N ILE A 669 30.20 9.41 -18.39
CA ILE A 669 30.12 10.73 -17.76
C ILE A 669 30.63 10.58 -16.33
N VAL A 670 31.72 11.27 -15.99
CA VAL A 670 32.28 11.28 -14.65
C VAL A 670 32.02 12.63 -14.00
N SER A 671 31.23 12.64 -12.92
CA SER A 671 30.97 13.84 -12.13
C SER A 671 32.19 14.20 -11.29
N ALA A 672 32.66 15.43 -11.46
CA ALA A 672 33.63 16.06 -10.58
C ALA A 672 32.98 16.96 -9.51
N GLY A 673 31.64 16.99 -9.44
CA GLY A 673 30.90 17.89 -8.54
C GLY A 673 31.11 19.38 -8.87
N ILE A 674 31.45 19.68 -10.13
CA ILE A 674 31.70 21.05 -10.59
C ILE A 674 30.44 21.55 -11.29
N PRO A 675 29.79 22.61 -10.81
CA PRO A 675 28.62 23.18 -11.47
C PRO A 675 28.92 23.57 -12.93
N VAL A 676 27.91 23.43 -13.78
CA VAL A 676 28.00 23.91 -15.16
C VAL A 676 28.10 25.43 -15.16
N ALA A 677 28.99 25.99 -15.98
CA ALA A 677 29.15 27.43 -16.12
C ALA A 677 27.87 28.08 -16.67
N GLU A 678 27.55 29.27 -16.16
CA GLU A 678 26.39 30.03 -16.61
C GLU A 678 26.49 30.35 -18.12
N GLY A 679 25.43 30.05 -18.86
CA GLY A 679 25.38 30.22 -20.32
C GLY A 679 25.93 29.05 -21.13
N GLU A 680 26.51 28.03 -20.50
CA GLU A 680 26.99 26.80 -21.17
C GLU A 680 26.06 25.60 -20.96
N GLU A 681 24.89 25.78 -20.35
CA GLU A 681 24.01 24.69 -19.92
C GLU A 681 23.57 23.81 -21.10
N ASP A 682 23.15 24.42 -22.21
CA ASP A 682 22.69 23.70 -23.39
C ASP A 682 23.80 22.85 -24.02
N VAL A 683 25.01 23.41 -24.08
CA VAL A 683 26.19 22.74 -24.63
C VAL A 683 26.61 21.59 -23.73
N ALA A 684 26.65 21.81 -22.42
CA ALA A 684 26.98 20.78 -21.43
C ALA A 684 25.95 19.63 -21.46
N LEU A 685 24.65 19.94 -21.54
CA LEU A 685 23.59 18.93 -21.64
C LEU A 685 23.66 18.13 -22.94
N LEU A 686 23.91 18.79 -24.08
CA LEU A 686 24.06 18.09 -25.36
C LEU A 686 25.27 17.15 -25.39
N ARG A 687 26.33 17.48 -24.64
CA ARG A 687 27.53 16.64 -24.46
C ARG A 687 27.38 15.59 -23.36
N GLY A 688 26.32 15.64 -22.57
CA GLY A 688 26.17 14.85 -21.35
C GLY A 688 26.98 15.44 -20.20
N THR A 689 26.32 15.69 -19.07
CA THR A 689 26.92 16.27 -17.87
C THR A 689 26.30 15.66 -16.61
N ALA A 690 27.10 15.64 -15.54
CA ALA A 690 26.69 15.28 -14.20
C ALA A 690 27.49 16.11 -13.20
N VAL A 691 26.82 16.61 -12.17
CA VAL A 691 27.44 17.43 -11.12
C VAL A 691 27.11 16.90 -9.72
N SER A 692 26.64 15.65 -9.62
CA SER A 692 26.40 14.99 -8.34
C SER A 692 27.66 14.95 -7.46
N HIS A 693 27.47 15.15 -6.16
CA HIS A 693 28.53 15.08 -5.14
C HIS A 693 28.52 13.78 -4.34
N SER A 694 27.49 12.96 -4.48
CA SER A 694 27.32 11.71 -3.72
C SER A 694 26.71 10.61 -4.57
N HIS A 695 26.90 9.36 -4.14
CA HIS A 695 26.37 8.18 -4.82
C HIS A 695 24.84 8.23 -4.96
N GLY A 696 24.17 8.63 -3.89
CA GLY A 696 22.72 8.78 -3.84
C GLY A 696 22.20 10.06 -4.48
N GLY A 697 23.06 10.97 -4.96
CA GLY A 697 22.65 12.30 -5.43
C GLY A 697 22.33 12.39 -6.92
N PHE A 698 22.61 11.36 -7.73
CA PHE A 698 22.44 11.42 -9.19
C PHE A 698 20.99 11.64 -9.64
N ASP A 699 20.01 11.09 -8.92
CA ASP A 699 18.58 11.25 -9.17
C ASP A 699 18.00 12.56 -8.59
N ASN A 700 18.79 13.30 -7.81
CA ASN A 700 18.51 14.67 -7.39
C ASN A 700 19.32 15.72 -8.17
N ASP A 701 20.29 15.29 -8.98
CA ASP A 701 21.10 16.15 -9.82
C ASP A 701 20.39 16.52 -11.13
N CYS A 702 20.05 17.80 -11.26
CA CYS A 702 19.42 18.34 -12.46
C CYS A 702 20.29 18.16 -13.72
N ALA A 703 21.61 18.24 -13.62
CA ALA A 703 22.51 18.07 -14.75
C ALA A 703 22.46 16.63 -15.28
N THR A 704 22.56 15.65 -14.38
CA THR A 704 22.41 14.22 -14.69
C THR A 704 21.03 13.93 -15.29
N MET A 705 19.95 14.31 -14.59
CA MET A 705 18.59 13.98 -15.03
C MET A 705 18.21 14.64 -16.36
N ASN A 706 18.65 15.87 -16.62
CA ASN A 706 18.44 16.51 -17.92
C ASN A 706 19.32 15.88 -19.02
N SER A 707 20.54 15.43 -18.70
CA SER A 707 21.36 14.67 -19.67
C SER A 707 20.71 13.35 -20.06
N ILE A 708 20.03 12.69 -19.10
CA ILE A 708 19.24 11.49 -19.37
C ILE A 708 18.08 11.81 -20.32
N LEU A 709 17.35 12.90 -20.11
CA LEU A 709 16.29 13.35 -21.02
C LEU A 709 16.83 13.62 -22.43
N VAL A 710 18.02 14.23 -22.54
CA VAL A 710 18.65 14.50 -23.84
C VAL A 710 18.90 13.21 -24.61
N ARG A 711 19.38 12.15 -23.97
CA ARG A 711 19.57 10.84 -24.62
C ARG A 711 18.26 10.20 -25.03
N VAL A 712 17.24 10.26 -24.18
CA VAL A 712 15.90 9.70 -24.47
C VAL A 712 15.24 10.42 -25.65
N LEU A 713 15.38 11.74 -25.72
CA LEU A 713 14.75 12.56 -26.76
C LEU A 713 15.59 12.69 -28.03
N GLY A 714 16.89 12.45 -27.95
CA GLY A 714 17.87 12.71 -29.02
C GLY A 714 18.26 14.19 -29.16
N GLY A 715 17.80 15.06 -28.26
CA GLY A 715 17.99 16.51 -28.31
C GLY A 715 17.53 17.19 -27.02
N LEU A 716 17.57 18.52 -26.97
CA LEU A 716 17.21 19.27 -25.75
C LEU A 716 15.72 19.05 -25.38
N PRO A 717 15.41 18.83 -24.10
CA PRO A 717 14.03 18.67 -23.64
C PRO A 717 13.26 19.98 -23.71
N LYS A 718 11.95 19.88 -23.97
CA LYS A 718 10.99 20.99 -23.94
C LYS A 718 10.86 21.55 -22.53
N ARG A 719 10.73 20.68 -21.52
CA ARG A 719 10.78 21.04 -20.09
C ARG A 719 11.99 20.36 -19.44
N ARG A 720 12.83 21.15 -18.76
CA ARG A 720 13.96 20.65 -17.98
C ARG A 720 13.55 20.41 -16.54
N PHE A 721 14.20 19.44 -15.89
CA PHE A 721 14.25 19.35 -14.44
C PHE A 721 14.95 20.59 -13.87
N LYS A 722 14.34 21.18 -12.85
CA LYS A 722 14.91 22.26 -12.04
C LYS A 722 15.09 21.76 -10.59
N PRO A 723 15.92 22.42 -9.78
CA PRO A 723 16.16 21.98 -8.40
C PRO A 723 14.88 21.77 -7.58
N ARG A 724 13.85 22.60 -7.82
CA ARG A 724 12.54 22.46 -7.16
C ARG A 724 11.77 21.19 -7.52
N ASP A 725 11.99 20.64 -8.72
CA ASP A 725 11.31 19.42 -9.16
C ASP A 725 11.94 18.20 -8.45
N LEU A 726 13.24 18.26 -8.15
CA LEU A 726 14.03 17.16 -7.58
C LEU A 726 14.30 17.28 -6.07
N ASN A 727 13.61 18.17 -5.36
CA ASN A 727 13.74 18.36 -3.91
C ASN A 727 12.57 17.69 -3.18
N TYR A 728 12.71 16.40 -2.82
CA TYR A 728 11.62 15.55 -2.28
C TYR A 728 12.03 14.68 -1.08
#